data_AF-A0A0M1JK82-F1
#
_entry.id   AF-A0A0M1JK82-F1
#
_cell.length_a   1.000
_cell.length_b   1.000
_cell.length_c   1.000
_cell.angle_alpha   90.00
_cell.angle_beta   90.00
_cell.angle_gamma   90.00
#
_symmetry.space_group_name_H-M   'P 1'
#
loop_
_entity.id
_entity.type
_entity.pdbx_description
1 polymer ?
#
loop_
_entity_poly.entity_id
_entity_poly.type
_entity_poly.pdbx_seq_one_letter_code
_entity_poly.pdbx_strand_id
1 'polypeptide(L)'
;LFLMNPAGILFGPNASLNVPADFTATTATSIGFGNNNWFQSIGDNNWANLVGNPSDFSFDLAQPGWVVNFADLTLNSGQNLTLLGGGILNSGNLSAPGGNISIAAVPGESIVRISQPGNILSLDIATPGLNQGVINPLSLPELLTGGSQILDATEVQHNPDGTITLTSSAVTIDPNSDTGLVLAAGDVTTETSGQVNVLTNGGNIILDQVNSDKVNINANGGNITQVNSDSLINASAVQLQTVGEGGIGLETEPLRLEANNLEATAGSGGAIFYVPNGDITVGGVTDELTGMSITDGGDFSLQSMGNITVIENISTSDDIQSGDITLTSNAGAIDTTGGSLNTSYNSYDEGYAGSITLTAEQDIYTGDIKSSNFFPQGGDITLTSNAGAIDTTGGSINTWSLYGNSGSVTIAAEGDIHTGSITSYNIGSQGGQITMTSNAGVIDTRGGSLNTSSDEGYAGSVSLTAAADIHTGDIESSASVGYGGNITLKSGGGINTTGGLLNSSAENSIQTDASAGSVSLIAVGDIYTGYISSESKGQGGDITLTSTGGGIDTAGINSGSSGLGGSGGAVNLTAEGDIHTGSIRASGSYSNGGDITLTSTGGGIDTTGGTLDTGTEHESTAGSVKLDAAGDINTGSINVDSLLTAGGNITLISNSGAIDTTEGTLNVSSQEGKGGSVSLTAAGNIQTSSINSSSLNVVGGKITLESSSGSIDTSAGQIDSHAEEGSAGHIEIDASGDILTGFVSSYSQSLSADSYSGNIWITSHNGSIDTSAGQLDSHSQEGSGGHIEIDASGDIRTGFVSSYNQSSSAESYSGDIWITSHNGSINTTIGNLSGEAQISSNDDVSSVEVASIFNNDQANLASYAQSGTGGNVILKANGDITTSHISTFGSQSSGNVNIISNNGAINTGVIFSFSQLNNAGDVTLNAAGNISTSHISAWGNQQGGNIIIDAGNIAGQLNNDNPCECVNLLGTEPTPSFNIGSATIQSFSQVGHAGNVTITTSGDTNLGGDENRHAIRSAGYTEGGDISIFSLG
;
A
#
# COMPACT_ATOMS: atom_id res chain seq x y z
N LEU A 1 -5.58 16.12 -76.13
CA LEU A 1 -4.38 16.29 -76.98
C LEU A 1 -3.24 15.54 -76.33
N PHE A 2 -2.57 14.64 -77.06
CA PHE A 2 -1.36 13.95 -76.60
C PHE A 2 -0.15 14.55 -77.33
N LEU A 3 0.81 15.07 -76.57
CA LEU A 3 2.11 15.53 -77.04
C LEU A 3 3.17 14.52 -76.59
N MET A 4 3.70 13.74 -77.52
CA MET A 4 4.73 12.74 -77.22
C MET A 4 6.07 13.14 -77.84
N ASN A 5 7.11 13.24 -77.02
CA ASN A 5 8.49 13.42 -77.49
C ASN A 5 9.49 12.70 -76.58
N PRO A 6 10.00 11.53 -76.98
CA PRO A 6 10.94 10.76 -76.15
C PRO A 6 12.27 11.45 -75.89
N ALA A 7 12.65 12.45 -76.69
CA ALA A 7 13.90 13.19 -76.50
C ALA A 7 13.87 14.16 -75.29
N GLY A 8 12.68 14.47 -74.77
CA GLY A 8 12.45 15.48 -73.74
C GLY A 8 11.51 16.61 -74.21
N ILE A 9 10.85 17.26 -73.25
CA ILE A 9 9.91 18.37 -73.50
C ILE A 9 10.30 19.54 -72.58
N LEU A 10 10.45 20.74 -73.14
CA LEU A 10 10.66 21.98 -72.40
C LEU A 10 9.57 22.99 -72.77
N PHE A 11 8.74 23.36 -71.81
CA PHE A 11 7.86 24.52 -71.88
C PHE A 11 8.58 25.72 -71.27
N GLY A 12 9.07 26.64 -72.10
CA GLY A 12 9.70 27.88 -71.63
C GLY A 12 8.69 28.81 -70.94
N PRO A 13 9.14 29.86 -70.22
CA PRO A 13 8.32 30.65 -69.30
C PRO A 13 7.13 31.41 -69.92
N ASN A 14 7.10 31.55 -71.26
CA ASN A 14 6.01 32.20 -71.99
C ASN A 14 5.12 31.23 -72.77
N ALA A 15 5.28 29.91 -72.59
CA ALA A 15 4.40 28.92 -73.20
C ALA A 15 2.98 29.01 -72.61
N SER A 16 1.97 28.61 -73.39
CA SER A 16 0.58 28.54 -72.92
C SER A 16 -0.16 27.41 -73.61
N LEU A 17 -1.16 26.85 -72.93
CA LEU A 17 -2.07 25.86 -73.48
C LEU A 17 -3.38 26.54 -73.91
N ASN A 18 -3.79 26.29 -75.15
CA ASN A 18 -5.10 26.71 -75.65
C ASN A 18 -5.77 25.52 -76.36
N VAL A 19 -6.28 24.59 -75.56
CA VAL A 19 -6.89 23.34 -76.02
C VAL A 19 -8.29 23.19 -75.41
N PRO A 20 -9.28 22.69 -76.17
CA PRO A 20 -10.66 22.55 -75.68
C PRO A 20 -10.91 21.26 -74.89
N ALA A 21 -9.89 20.44 -74.67
CA ALA A 21 -9.98 19.09 -74.11
C ALA A 21 -8.76 18.77 -73.24
N ASP A 22 -8.76 17.62 -72.55
CA ASP A 22 -7.63 17.04 -71.82
C ASP A 22 -6.28 17.22 -72.54
N PHE A 23 -5.21 17.47 -71.79
CA PHE A 23 -3.84 17.61 -72.31
C PHE A 23 -2.89 16.63 -71.61
N THR A 24 -2.17 15.84 -72.41
CA THR A 24 -1.13 14.93 -71.92
C THR A 24 0.18 15.23 -72.63
N ALA A 25 1.23 15.58 -71.89
CA ALA A 25 2.60 15.64 -72.39
C ALA A 25 3.38 14.42 -71.88
N THR A 26 4.05 13.70 -72.77
CA THR A 26 4.76 12.47 -72.42
C THR A 26 6.11 12.31 -73.13
N THR A 27 7.12 11.76 -72.45
CA THR A 27 8.38 11.29 -73.06
C THR A 27 8.41 9.77 -73.27
N ALA A 28 7.25 9.11 -73.13
CA ALA A 28 7.09 7.71 -73.52
C ALA A 28 7.51 7.51 -74.98
N THR A 29 8.05 6.33 -75.28
CA THR A 29 8.42 5.92 -76.63
C THR A 29 7.22 5.41 -77.43
N SER A 30 6.15 4.97 -76.77
CA SER A 30 4.91 4.50 -77.40
C SER A 30 3.66 4.78 -76.56
N ILE A 31 2.50 4.95 -77.20
CA ILE A 31 1.16 5.07 -76.60
C ILE A 31 0.27 3.90 -77.06
N GLY A 32 -0.29 3.14 -76.13
CA GLY A 32 -1.16 1.99 -76.38
C GLY A 32 -2.64 2.35 -76.37
N PHE A 33 -3.41 1.62 -77.20
CA PHE A 33 -4.87 1.75 -77.37
C PHE A 33 -5.61 0.46 -76.97
N GLY A 34 -5.02 -0.36 -76.10
CA GLY A 34 -5.50 -1.70 -75.76
C GLY A 34 -5.28 -2.76 -76.85
N ASN A 35 -5.52 -4.04 -76.51
CA ASN A 35 -5.37 -5.20 -77.41
C ASN A 35 -4.00 -5.29 -78.11
N ASN A 36 -2.93 -4.83 -77.45
CA ASN A 36 -1.57 -4.77 -77.98
C ASN A 36 -1.40 -3.90 -79.24
N ASN A 37 -2.25 -2.88 -79.42
CA ASN A 37 -2.12 -1.88 -80.48
C ASN A 37 -1.38 -0.64 -79.96
N TRP A 38 -0.31 -0.25 -80.65
CA TRP A 38 0.61 0.78 -80.19
C TRP A 38 0.89 1.83 -81.25
N PHE A 39 0.80 3.08 -80.86
CA PHE A 39 1.38 4.21 -81.55
C PHE A 39 2.83 4.39 -81.08
N GLN A 40 3.80 4.17 -81.96
CA GLN A 40 5.23 4.30 -81.69
C GLN A 40 5.76 5.65 -82.16
N SER A 41 6.63 6.26 -81.36
CA SER A 41 7.34 7.51 -81.71
C SER A 41 8.24 7.36 -82.94
N ILE A 42 8.87 6.19 -83.10
CA ILE A 42 9.76 5.85 -84.21
C ILE A 42 9.46 4.42 -84.66
N GLY A 43 9.20 4.24 -85.96
CA GLY A 43 8.90 2.95 -86.56
C GLY A 43 7.63 2.97 -87.41
N ASP A 44 7.20 1.79 -87.85
CA ASP A 44 5.99 1.63 -88.65
C ASP A 44 4.75 1.47 -87.76
N ASN A 45 3.81 2.41 -87.88
CA ASN A 45 2.54 2.40 -87.16
C ASN A 45 1.41 1.79 -87.99
N ASN A 46 0.63 0.88 -87.40
CA ASN A 46 -0.59 0.37 -88.03
C ASN A 46 -1.80 1.25 -87.65
N TRP A 47 -1.95 2.37 -88.35
CA TRP A 47 -2.97 3.39 -88.09
C TRP A 47 -4.41 2.88 -88.05
N ALA A 48 -4.72 1.81 -88.80
CA ALA A 48 -6.07 1.23 -88.85
C ALA A 48 -6.48 0.56 -87.53
N ASN A 49 -5.50 0.16 -86.71
CA ASN A 49 -5.73 -0.53 -85.44
C ASN A 49 -5.64 0.40 -84.21
N LEU A 50 -5.32 1.69 -84.40
CA LEU A 50 -5.27 2.69 -83.33
C LEU A 50 -6.68 3.26 -83.07
N VAL A 51 -7.59 2.38 -82.65
CA VAL A 51 -9.01 2.69 -82.42
C VAL A 51 -9.31 2.54 -80.94
N GLY A 52 -9.89 3.57 -80.34
CA GLY A 52 -10.23 3.61 -78.91
C GLY A 52 -9.55 4.79 -78.20
N ASN A 53 -9.59 4.76 -76.87
CA ASN A 53 -8.89 5.75 -76.04
C ASN A 53 -7.46 5.27 -75.75
N PRO A 54 -6.46 6.15 -75.81
CA PRO A 54 -5.15 5.88 -75.25
C PRO A 54 -5.24 5.46 -73.78
N SER A 55 -4.60 4.35 -73.42
CA SER A 55 -4.63 3.79 -72.07
C SER A 55 -3.26 3.37 -71.53
N ASP A 56 -2.25 3.22 -72.39
CA ASP A 56 -0.95 2.70 -71.98
C ASP A 56 0.18 3.60 -72.52
N PHE A 57 1.27 3.75 -71.77
CA PHE A 57 2.46 4.51 -72.17
C PHE A 57 3.69 3.65 -71.91
N SER A 58 4.45 3.31 -72.95
CA SER A 58 5.68 2.53 -72.82
C SER A 58 6.89 3.44 -72.77
N PHE A 59 7.76 3.24 -71.80
CA PHE A 59 9.03 3.93 -71.62
C PHE A 59 10.15 2.93 -71.88
N ASP A 60 10.41 2.62 -73.16
CA ASP A 60 11.32 1.53 -73.53
C ASP A 60 12.81 1.86 -73.32
N LEU A 61 13.15 3.12 -73.08
CA LEU A 61 14.54 3.57 -72.90
C LEU A 61 14.95 3.40 -71.43
N ALA A 62 16.19 2.96 -71.18
CA ALA A 62 16.76 2.84 -69.84
C ALA A 62 16.77 4.18 -69.06
N GLN A 63 16.93 5.30 -69.75
CA GLN A 63 16.83 6.65 -69.20
C GLN A 63 15.89 7.49 -70.09
N PRO A 64 14.60 7.62 -69.74
CA PRO A 64 13.67 8.43 -70.52
C PRO A 64 13.94 9.94 -70.39
N GLY A 65 13.48 10.73 -71.36
CA GLY A 65 13.68 12.18 -71.36
C GLY A 65 12.89 12.92 -70.28
N TRP A 66 13.35 14.11 -69.89
CA TRP A 66 12.70 14.98 -68.90
C TRP A 66 11.53 15.77 -69.49
N VAL A 67 10.53 16.08 -68.65
CA VAL A 67 9.54 17.14 -68.92
C VAL A 67 9.85 18.30 -67.99
N VAL A 68 10.20 19.44 -68.58
CA VAL A 68 10.48 20.68 -67.87
C VAL A 68 9.42 21.72 -68.20
N ASN A 69 8.78 22.32 -67.19
CA ASN A 69 7.82 23.39 -67.35
C ASN A 69 8.18 24.61 -66.51
N PHE A 70 8.42 25.73 -67.20
CA PHE A 70 8.62 27.05 -66.60
C PHE A 70 7.41 27.98 -66.79
N ALA A 71 6.36 27.53 -67.48
CA ALA A 71 5.19 28.32 -67.84
C ALA A 71 3.94 27.98 -67.01
N ASP A 72 2.96 28.89 -67.01
CA ASP A 72 1.64 28.62 -66.47
C ASP A 72 0.80 27.79 -67.45
N LEU A 73 0.56 26.51 -67.12
CA LEU A 73 -0.24 25.57 -67.90
C LEU A 73 -1.65 25.48 -67.33
N THR A 74 -2.57 26.25 -67.91
CA THR A 74 -3.99 26.29 -67.50
C THR A 74 -4.89 25.63 -68.55
N LEU A 75 -5.82 24.78 -68.12
CA LEU A 75 -6.87 24.18 -68.94
C LEU A 75 -8.26 24.75 -68.63
N ASN A 76 -9.21 24.48 -69.52
CA ASN A 76 -10.62 24.78 -69.27
C ASN A 76 -11.19 23.85 -68.19
N SER A 77 -12.30 24.27 -67.57
CA SER A 77 -12.92 23.49 -66.49
C SER A 77 -13.33 22.07 -66.93
N GLY A 78 -13.14 21.10 -66.03
CA GLY A 78 -13.45 19.69 -66.22
C GLY A 78 -12.50 18.93 -67.15
N GLN A 79 -11.38 19.53 -67.56
CA GLN A 79 -10.37 18.88 -68.40
C GLN A 79 -9.17 18.45 -67.57
N ASN A 80 -8.56 17.32 -67.94
CA ASN A 80 -7.43 16.74 -67.24
C ASN A 80 -6.08 17.20 -67.81
N LEU A 81 -5.12 17.49 -66.94
CA LEU A 81 -3.73 17.80 -67.28
C LEU A 81 -2.83 16.64 -66.85
N THR A 82 -2.01 16.12 -67.75
CA THR A 82 -1.10 15.00 -67.45
C THR A 82 0.31 15.28 -67.96
N LEU A 83 1.32 15.18 -67.09
CA LEU A 83 2.74 15.28 -67.41
C LEU A 83 3.44 13.96 -67.07
N LEU A 84 3.98 13.25 -68.08
CA LEU A 84 4.66 11.97 -67.90
C LEU A 84 6.10 12.06 -68.45
N GLY A 85 7.12 11.79 -67.65
CA GLY A 85 8.52 11.94 -68.06
C GLY A 85 9.46 10.99 -67.35
N GLY A 86 10.72 10.86 -67.79
CA GLY A 86 11.77 10.18 -67.02
C GLY A 86 12.17 10.93 -65.75
N GLY A 87 11.92 12.24 -65.75
CA GLY A 87 11.93 13.13 -64.60
C GLY A 87 11.07 14.35 -64.93
N ILE A 88 10.50 14.98 -63.90
CA ILE A 88 9.63 16.16 -64.04
C ILE A 88 10.25 17.31 -63.25
N LEU A 89 10.43 18.45 -63.92
CA LEU A 89 10.75 19.73 -63.28
C LEU A 89 9.68 20.74 -63.66
N ASN A 90 8.88 21.16 -62.70
CA ASN A 90 7.86 22.19 -62.87
C ASN A 90 8.14 23.34 -61.92
N SER A 91 8.30 24.56 -62.44
CA SER A 91 8.36 25.79 -61.63
C SER A 91 7.35 26.86 -62.07
N GLY A 92 6.53 26.56 -63.09
CA GLY A 92 5.34 27.35 -63.42
C GLY A 92 4.07 26.76 -62.81
N ASN A 93 2.95 27.46 -62.90
CA ASN A 93 1.70 26.99 -62.29
C ASN A 93 0.98 25.96 -63.18
N LEU A 94 0.39 24.93 -62.56
CA LEU A 94 -0.45 23.93 -63.22
C LEU A 94 -1.89 24.11 -62.74
N SER A 95 -2.82 24.36 -63.67
CA SER A 95 -4.23 24.58 -63.32
C SER A 95 -5.20 23.81 -64.21
N ALA A 96 -6.07 23.02 -63.58
CA ALA A 96 -7.11 22.25 -64.26
C ALA A 96 -8.45 22.28 -63.48
N PRO A 97 -9.17 23.41 -63.47
CA PRO A 97 -10.35 23.61 -62.60
C PRO A 97 -11.42 22.52 -62.71
N GLY A 98 -11.67 21.74 -61.65
CA GLY A 98 -12.68 20.67 -61.65
C GLY A 98 -12.32 19.45 -62.53
N GLY A 99 -11.08 19.39 -63.02
CA GLY A 99 -10.46 18.23 -63.64
C GLY A 99 -9.28 17.74 -62.82
N ASN A 100 -8.63 16.67 -63.28
CA ASN A 100 -7.51 16.05 -62.56
C ASN A 100 -6.16 16.52 -63.11
N ILE A 101 -5.18 16.69 -62.22
CA ILE A 101 -3.78 16.92 -62.58
C ILE A 101 -2.97 15.68 -62.21
N SER A 102 -2.32 15.05 -63.18
CA SER A 102 -1.51 13.85 -62.98
C SER A 102 -0.07 14.13 -63.41
N ILE A 103 0.88 14.09 -62.46
CA ILE A 103 2.30 14.30 -62.68
C ILE A 103 3.00 12.99 -62.36
N ALA A 104 3.71 12.40 -63.32
CA ALA A 104 4.47 11.18 -63.06
C ALA A 104 5.87 11.19 -63.65
N ALA A 105 6.86 10.92 -62.80
CA ALA A 105 8.17 10.50 -63.25
C ALA A 105 8.19 8.97 -63.36
N VAL A 106 8.64 8.48 -64.50
CA VAL A 106 8.50 7.09 -64.92
C VAL A 106 9.90 6.56 -65.19
N PRO A 107 10.37 5.55 -64.43
CA PRO A 107 11.62 4.90 -64.70
C PRO A 107 11.67 4.34 -66.12
N GLY A 108 12.89 4.18 -66.62
CA GLY A 108 13.11 3.46 -67.86
C GLY A 108 12.61 2.02 -67.79
N GLU A 109 12.42 1.43 -68.95
CA GLU A 109 12.01 0.04 -69.10
C GLU A 109 10.69 -0.29 -68.37
N SER A 110 9.73 0.64 -68.39
CA SER A 110 8.44 0.51 -67.70
C SER A 110 7.23 0.85 -68.59
N ILE A 111 6.03 0.40 -68.17
CA ILE A 111 4.73 0.79 -68.76
C ILE A 111 3.89 1.50 -67.70
N VAL A 112 3.28 2.63 -68.07
CA VAL A 112 2.22 3.29 -67.27
C VAL A 112 0.86 2.96 -67.86
N ARG A 113 -0.09 2.56 -67.02
CA ARG A 113 -1.49 2.33 -67.45
C ARG A 113 -2.45 3.34 -66.84
N ILE A 114 -3.40 3.78 -67.65
CA ILE A 114 -4.50 4.69 -67.34
C ILE A 114 -5.81 3.92 -67.51
N SER A 115 -6.55 3.70 -66.44
CA SER A 115 -7.80 2.92 -66.46
C SER A 115 -9.06 3.77 -66.66
N GLN A 116 -8.96 5.08 -66.38
CA GLN A 116 -9.96 6.10 -66.66
C GLN A 116 -9.27 7.34 -67.20
N PRO A 117 -9.84 8.08 -68.17
CA PRO A 117 -9.22 9.30 -68.70
C PRO A 117 -8.79 10.24 -67.56
N GLY A 118 -7.49 10.55 -67.48
CA GLY A 118 -6.90 11.42 -66.45
C GLY A 118 -6.34 10.73 -65.19
N ASN A 119 -6.67 9.45 -64.94
CA ASN A 119 -6.25 8.73 -63.72
C ASN A 119 -5.20 7.65 -64.05
N ILE A 120 -3.99 7.82 -63.52
CA ILE A 120 -2.93 6.81 -63.61
C ILE A 120 -3.24 5.69 -62.60
N LEU A 121 -3.31 4.45 -63.07
CA LEU A 121 -3.71 3.29 -62.25
C LEU A 121 -2.52 2.52 -61.71
N SER A 122 -1.51 2.25 -62.53
CA SER A 122 -0.39 1.39 -62.16
C SER A 122 0.83 1.61 -63.05
N LEU A 123 2.02 1.52 -62.45
CA LEU A 123 3.29 1.38 -63.14
C LEU A 123 3.71 -0.11 -63.15
N ASP A 124 4.02 -0.65 -64.33
CA ASP A 124 4.38 -2.06 -64.56
C ASP A 124 5.82 -2.13 -65.13
N ILE A 125 6.66 -3.04 -64.62
CA ILE A 125 8.11 -3.12 -64.95
C ILE A 125 8.36 -4.01 -66.19
N ALA A 126 7.35 -4.21 -67.04
CA ALA A 126 7.45 -5.04 -68.23
C ALA A 126 7.20 -4.19 -69.47
N THR A 127 8.22 -3.94 -70.30
CA THR A 127 8.02 -3.30 -71.61
C THR A 127 7.65 -4.31 -72.69
N PRO A 128 6.90 -3.91 -73.73
CA PRO A 128 6.56 -4.79 -74.83
C PRO A 128 7.69 -4.88 -75.87
N GLY A 129 8.83 -4.21 -75.64
CA GLY A 129 10.03 -4.26 -76.51
C GLY A 129 9.81 -3.67 -77.90
N LEU A 130 9.03 -2.59 -78.02
CA LEU A 130 8.45 -2.14 -79.30
C LEU A 130 9.37 -1.22 -80.12
N ASN A 131 10.25 -0.45 -79.49
CA ASN A 131 11.14 0.47 -80.20
C ASN A 131 12.50 -0.17 -80.54
N GLN A 132 12.81 -0.31 -81.82
CA GLN A 132 14.12 -0.75 -82.33
C GLN A 132 14.98 0.41 -82.90
N GLY A 133 14.53 1.67 -82.76
CA GLY A 133 15.26 2.87 -83.19
C GLY A 133 16.04 3.52 -82.05
N VAL A 134 17.21 4.10 -82.34
CA VAL A 134 18.04 4.80 -81.34
C VAL A 134 17.56 6.24 -81.19
N ILE A 135 16.77 6.53 -80.15
CA ILE A 135 16.60 7.88 -79.60
C ILE A 135 17.49 7.97 -78.37
N ASN A 136 18.40 8.95 -78.35
CA ASN A 136 19.13 9.30 -77.14
C ASN A 136 18.46 10.55 -76.55
N PRO A 137 17.74 10.44 -75.42
CA PRO A 137 17.17 11.60 -74.76
C PRO A 137 18.24 12.62 -74.36
N LEU A 138 17.88 13.89 -74.34
CA LEU A 138 18.76 14.94 -73.83
C LEU A 138 18.90 14.81 -72.32
N SER A 139 20.11 14.98 -71.79
CA SER A 139 20.30 15.16 -70.35
C SER A 139 19.61 16.45 -69.87
N LEU A 140 19.28 16.56 -68.59
CA LEU A 140 18.62 17.76 -68.05
C LEU A 140 19.42 19.05 -68.34
N PRO A 141 20.76 19.11 -68.14
CA PRO A 141 21.55 20.28 -68.53
C PRO A 141 21.47 20.58 -70.03
N GLU A 142 21.51 19.56 -70.90
CA GLU A 142 21.42 19.77 -72.36
C GLU A 142 20.03 20.26 -72.79
N LEU A 143 18.95 19.75 -72.17
CA LEU A 143 17.58 20.19 -72.42
C LEU A 143 17.39 21.66 -72.01
N LEU A 144 17.96 22.06 -70.87
CA LEU A 144 17.89 23.43 -70.36
C LEU A 144 18.76 24.43 -71.13
N THR A 145 19.91 23.98 -71.66
CA THR A 145 20.90 24.83 -72.35
C THR A 145 20.90 24.69 -73.87
N GLY A 146 20.04 23.83 -74.44
CA GLY A 146 19.96 23.58 -75.88
C GLY A 146 21.22 22.95 -76.48
N GLY A 147 22.02 22.22 -75.68
CA GLY A 147 23.25 21.55 -76.11
C GLY A 147 24.42 22.49 -76.45
N SER A 148 24.33 23.79 -76.11
CA SER A 148 25.42 24.77 -76.23
C SER A 148 25.55 25.53 -74.92
N GLN A 149 26.78 25.86 -74.50
CA GLN A 149 27.10 26.55 -73.24
C GLN A 149 26.57 28.02 -73.16
N ILE A 150 25.53 28.38 -73.91
CA ILE A 150 25.10 29.77 -74.15
C ILE A 150 23.56 29.90 -74.12
N LEU A 151 22.94 29.59 -72.99
CA LEU A 151 21.62 30.11 -72.65
C LEU A 151 21.68 30.56 -71.18
N ASP A 152 21.44 31.86 -70.95
CA ASP A 152 21.16 32.42 -69.62
C ASP A 152 19.81 31.88 -69.16
N ALA A 153 19.78 30.64 -68.71
CA ALA A 153 18.60 30.07 -68.09
C ALA A 153 18.45 30.72 -66.70
N THR A 154 17.77 31.86 -66.63
CA THR A 154 17.62 32.66 -65.40
C THR A 154 16.93 31.91 -64.25
N GLU A 155 16.18 30.87 -64.59
CA GLU A 155 15.42 30.01 -63.66
C GLU A 155 16.29 28.91 -63.01
N VAL A 156 17.49 28.64 -63.54
CA VAL A 156 18.36 27.53 -63.08
C VAL A 156 19.83 27.95 -63.08
N GLN A 157 20.52 27.68 -61.97
CA GLN A 157 21.96 27.83 -61.85
C GLN A 157 22.63 26.46 -62.03
N HIS A 158 23.47 26.33 -63.05
CA HIS A 158 24.35 25.15 -63.21
C HIS A 158 25.60 25.31 -62.36
N ASN A 159 25.83 24.39 -61.43
CA ASN A 159 26.93 24.44 -60.50
C ASN A 159 28.21 23.78 -61.08
N PRO A 160 29.41 24.17 -60.62
CA PRO A 160 30.67 23.59 -61.09
C PRO A 160 30.81 22.08 -60.86
N ASP A 161 30.03 21.51 -59.94
CA ASP A 161 30.01 20.08 -59.62
C ASP A 161 29.05 19.27 -60.50
N GLY A 162 28.31 19.92 -61.42
CA GLY A 162 27.37 19.28 -62.33
C GLY A 162 25.92 19.22 -61.83
N THR A 163 25.65 19.73 -60.63
CA THR A 163 24.28 19.88 -60.10
C THR A 163 23.57 21.12 -60.69
N ILE A 164 22.25 21.15 -60.59
CA ILE A 164 21.40 22.27 -61.02
C ILE A 164 20.62 22.79 -59.81
N THR A 165 20.80 24.05 -59.44
CA THR A 165 19.99 24.72 -58.43
C THR A 165 18.91 25.55 -59.11
N LEU A 166 17.64 25.38 -58.74
CA LEU A 166 16.59 26.30 -59.18
C LEU A 166 16.75 27.65 -58.48
N THR A 167 16.77 28.75 -59.23
CA THR A 167 16.95 30.08 -58.63
C THR A 167 15.72 30.55 -57.86
N SER A 168 14.54 30.04 -58.23
CA SER A 168 13.25 30.37 -57.59
C SER A 168 13.04 29.65 -56.26
N SER A 169 13.56 28.43 -56.10
CA SER A 169 13.31 27.59 -54.92
C SER A 169 14.55 27.23 -54.11
N ALA A 170 15.75 27.49 -54.63
CA ALA A 170 17.03 27.03 -54.10
C ALA A 170 17.19 25.50 -53.97
N VAL A 171 16.22 24.71 -54.48
CA VAL A 171 16.34 23.25 -54.56
C VAL A 171 17.46 22.89 -55.53
N THR A 172 18.37 22.01 -55.09
CA THR A 172 19.48 21.53 -55.91
C THR A 172 19.23 20.09 -56.33
N ILE A 173 19.41 19.83 -57.61
CA ILE A 173 19.13 18.55 -58.28
C ILE A 173 20.46 18.04 -58.85
N ASP A 174 20.80 16.79 -58.59
CA ASP A 174 21.84 16.08 -59.33
C ASP A 174 21.20 15.26 -60.45
N PRO A 175 21.24 15.74 -61.71
CA PRO A 175 20.61 15.06 -62.83
C PRO A 175 21.20 13.68 -63.14
N ASN A 176 22.32 13.29 -62.53
CA ASN A 176 22.93 11.98 -62.71
C ASN A 176 22.52 10.95 -61.64
N SER A 177 22.03 11.40 -60.48
CA SER A 177 21.62 10.53 -59.38
C SER A 177 20.13 10.63 -59.04
N ASP A 178 19.47 11.76 -59.33
CA ASP A 178 18.03 12.00 -59.13
C ASP A 178 17.18 11.46 -60.30
N THR A 179 17.42 10.21 -60.71
CA THR A 179 16.57 9.57 -61.73
C THR A 179 15.17 9.33 -61.19
N GLY A 180 14.12 9.70 -61.94
CA GLY A 180 12.74 9.57 -61.48
C GLY A 180 12.26 10.69 -60.53
N LEU A 181 12.99 11.81 -60.43
CA LEU A 181 12.56 12.96 -59.63
C LEU A 181 11.26 13.59 -60.17
N VAL A 182 10.34 13.93 -59.27
CA VAL A 182 9.28 14.91 -59.51
C VAL A 182 9.52 16.12 -58.63
N LEU A 183 9.77 17.28 -59.25
CA LEU A 183 9.86 18.56 -58.57
C LEU A 183 8.77 19.49 -59.09
N ALA A 184 7.82 19.85 -58.23
CA ALA A 184 6.75 20.80 -58.52
C ALA A 184 6.87 22.03 -57.62
N ALA A 185 7.72 22.96 -58.03
CA ALA A 185 8.04 24.22 -57.35
C ALA A 185 7.13 25.41 -57.74
N GLY A 186 6.04 25.16 -58.48
CA GLY A 186 5.00 26.14 -58.77
C GLY A 186 3.64 25.58 -58.36
N ASP A 187 2.62 26.43 -58.29
CA ASP A 187 1.31 26.06 -57.74
C ASP A 187 0.62 24.98 -58.60
N VAL A 188 0.21 23.87 -57.97
CA VAL A 188 -0.58 22.82 -58.60
C VAL A 188 -2.01 22.91 -58.07
N THR A 189 -2.93 23.44 -58.87
CA THR A 189 -4.28 23.80 -58.40
C THR A 189 -5.39 23.19 -59.25
N THR A 190 -6.35 22.55 -58.58
CA THR A 190 -7.65 22.20 -59.15
C THR A 190 -8.79 22.69 -58.24
N GLU A 191 -9.95 22.99 -58.83
CA GLU A 191 -11.17 23.39 -58.09
C GLU A 191 -11.91 22.16 -57.52
N THR A 192 -13.03 22.39 -56.83
CA THR A 192 -13.86 21.37 -56.17
C THR A 192 -14.11 20.14 -57.07
N SER A 193 -13.95 18.94 -56.49
CA SER A 193 -14.03 17.61 -57.15
C SER A 193 -12.87 17.20 -58.07
N GLY A 194 -11.86 18.05 -58.26
CA GLY A 194 -10.63 17.66 -58.94
C GLY A 194 -9.65 16.93 -58.01
N GLN A 195 -8.81 16.08 -58.60
CA GLN A 195 -7.76 15.34 -57.90
C GLN A 195 -6.37 15.67 -58.45
N VAL A 196 -5.38 15.77 -57.56
CA VAL A 196 -3.96 15.82 -57.93
C VAL A 196 -3.32 14.47 -57.64
N ASN A 197 -2.70 13.87 -58.66
CA ASN A 197 -1.95 12.63 -58.55
C ASN A 197 -0.47 12.91 -58.86
N VAL A 198 0.44 12.60 -57.93
CA VAL A 198 1.89 12.74 -58.15
C VAL A 198 2.55 11.38 -57.92
N LEU A 199 3.18 10.83 -58.95
CA LEU A 199 3.72 9.47 -58.90
C LEU A 199 5.18 9.41 -59.34
N THR A 200 5.95 8.55 -58.68
CA THR A 200 7.23 8.05 -59.16
C THR A 200 7.47 6.64 -58.62
N ASN A 201 8.53 6.00 -59.08
CA ASN A 201 8.91 4.66 -58.66
C ASN A 201 10.39 4.65 -58.26
N GLY A 202 10.63 4.91 -56.97
CA GLY A 202 11.95 5.00 -56.36
C GLY A 202 12.61 6.38 -56.43
N GLY A 203 11.96 7.37 -57.03
CA GLY A 203 12.46 8.76 -57.11
C GLY A 203 11.89 9.66 -56.01
N ASN A 204 12.54 10.78 -55.75
CA ASN A 204 12.02 11.77 -54.80
C ASN A 204 10.86 12.58 -55.41
N ILE A 205 9.93 13.01 -54.56
CA ILE A 205 8.86 13.95 -54.88
C ILE A 205 9.04 15.17 -53.99
N ILE A 206 9.19 16.35 -54.59
CA ILE A 206 9.39 17.62 -53.88
C ILE A 206 8.31 18.60 -54.34
N LEU A 207 7.50 19.10 -53.41
CA LEU A 207 6.28 19.88 -53.71
C LEU A 207 6.30 21.25 -53.03
N ASP A 208 5.79 22.28 -53.71
CA ASP A 208 5.58 23.60 -53.12
C ASP A 208 4.12 23.80 -52.67
N GLN A 209 3.25 24.33 -53.53
CA GLN A 209 1.83 24.53 -53.24
C GLN A 209 0.97 23.54 -54.02
N VAL A 210 0.14 22.77 -53.32
CA VAL A 210 -0.84 21.86 -53.94
C VAL A 210 -2.22 22.14 -53.37
N ASN A 211 -3.16 22.55 -54.22
CA ASN A 211 -4.54 22.86 -53.85
C ASN A 211 -5.50 21.97 -54.63
N SER A 212 -6.28 21.12 -53.95
CA SER A 212 -7.15 20.13 -54.59
C SER A 212 -8.28 19.68 -53.66
N ASP A 213 -9.30 18.97 -54.14
CA ASP A 213 -10.23 18.28 -53.25
C ASP A 213 -9.59 16.99 -52.69
N LYS A 214 -8.89 16.25 -53.55
CA LYS A 214 -8.12 15.05 -53.17
C LYS A 214 -6.67 15.12 -53.70
N VAL A 215 -5.71 14.69 -52.89
CA VAL A 215 -4.29 14.61 -53.26
C VAL A 215 -3.79 13.19 -53.02
N ASN A 216 -3.25 12.56 -54.05
CA ASN A 216 -2.61 11.25 -53.98
C ASN A 216 -1.16 11.36 -54.42
N ILE A 217 -0.23 11.03 -53.52
CA ILE A 217 1.21 11.08 -53.79
C ILE A 217 1.81 9.70 -53.53
N ASN A 218 2.52 9.15 -54.50
CA ASN A 218 3.19 7.87 -54.36
C ASN A 218 4.62 7.93 -54.91
N ALA A 219 5.61 7.90 -54.02
CA ALA A 219 7.03 7.90 -54.37
C ALA A 219 7.62 6.48 -54.52
N ASN A 220 6.90 5.46 -54.04
CA ASN A 220 7.25 4.05 -54.09
C ASN A 220 8.75 3.76 -53.89
N GLY A 221 9.32 4.22 -52.78
CA GLY A 221 10.74 4.01 -52.44
C GLY A 221 11.53 5.31 -52.23
N GLY A 222 11.13 6.41 -52.86
CA GLY A 222 11.77 7.71 -52.67
C GLY A 222 11.12 8.56 -51.58
N ASN A 223 11.71 9.73 -51.32
CA ASN A 223 11.23 10.65 -50.29
C ASN A 223 10.16 11.60 -50.82
N ILE A 224 9.22 11.98 -49.96
CA ILE A 224 8.23 13.03 -50.22
C ILE A 224 8.56 14.22 -49.32
N THR A 225 9.01 15.33 -49.89
CA THR A 225 9.45 16.51 -49.15
C THR A 225 8.86 17.81 -49.70
N GLN A 226 9.10 18.89 -48.99
CA GLN A 226 8.68 20.23 -49.37
C GLN A 226 9.81 21.02 -50.05
N VAL A 227 9.42 21.98 -50.90
CA VAL A 227 10.37 22.87 -51.57
C VAL A 227 11.00 23.86 -50.60
N ASN A 228 10.21 24.39 -49.67
CA ASN A 228 10.62 25.37 -48.67
C ASN A 228 9.66 25.35 -47.47
N SER A 229 9.92 26.17 -46.44
CA SER A 229 9.09 26.22 -45.23
C SER A 229 7.67 26.74 -45.44
N ASP A 230 7.40 27.46 -46.52
CA ASP A 230 6.08 28.02 -46.86
C ASP A 230 5.22 27.07 -47.71
N SER A 231 5.81 26.00 -48.25
CA SER A 231 5.12 24.95 -49.01
C SER A 231 3.96 24.34 -48.21
N LEU A 232 2.86 24.01 -48.88
CA LEU A 232 1.62 23.53 -48.26
C LEU A 232 0.81 22.65 -49.21
N ILE A 233 0.34 21.51 -48.69
CA ILE A 233 -0.71 20.71 -49.33
C ILE A 233 -2.05 21.09 -48.69
N ASN A 234 -2.97 21.66 -49.46
CA ASN A 234 -4.32 22.01 -49.03
C ASN A 234 -5.35 21.18 -49.77
N ALA A 235 -5.99 20.23 -49.07
CA ALA A 235 -7.00 19.36 -49.66
C ALA A 235 -7.97 18.73 -48.67
N SER A 236 -9.18 18.39 -49.10
CA SER A 236 -10.13 17.69 -48.22
C SER A 236 -9.59 16.33 -47.76
N ALA A 237 -8.91 15.58 -48.63
CA ALA A 237 -8.36 14.27 -48.32
C ALA A 237 -6.98 14.07 -48.96
N VAL A 238 -6.01 13.59 -48.17
CA VAL A 238 -4.61 13.41 -48.59
C VAL A 238 -4.18 11.97 -48.35
N GLN A 239 -3.66 11.33 -49.40
CA GLN A 239 -3.05 10.00 -49.35
C GLN A 239 -1.59 10.09 -49.79
N LEU A 240 -0.66 9.59 -48.96
CA LEU A 240 0.77 9.56 -49.27
C LEU A 240 1.34 8.14 -49.15
N GLN A 241 2.18 7.73 -50.08
CA GLN A 241 2.74 6.39 -50.10
C GLN A 241 4.22 6.39 -50.50
N THR A 242 5.02 5.71 -49.71
CA THR A 242 6.38 5.28 -50.03
C THR A 242 6.71 4.00 -49.23
N VAL A 243 7.85 3.37 -49.51
CA VAL A 243 8.23 2.06 -48.94
C VAL A 243 9.75 1.95 -48.81
N GLY A 244 10.26 0.94 -48.11
CA GLY A 244 11.70 0.68 -48.02
C GLY A 244 12.44 1.81 -47.31
N GLU A 245 13.34 2.51 -47.98
CA GLU A 245 14.10 3.63 -47.38
C GLU A 245 13.40 5.00 -47.51
N GLY A 246 12.21 5.05 -48.12
CA GLY A 246 11.51 6.31 -48.36
C GLY A 246 10.82 6.86 -47.12
N GLY A 247 10.95 8.17 -46.90
CA GLY A 247 10.26 8.93 -45.84
C GLY A 247 9.33 10.03 -46.37
N ILE A 248 8.46 10.53 -45.49
CA ILE A 248 7.53 11.64 -45.76
C ILE A 248 7.82 12.78 -44.77
N GLY A 249 8.24 13.93 -45.29
CA GLY A 249 8.75 15.01 -44.45
C GLY A 249 10.06 14.65 -43.75
N LEU A 250 10.59 15.59 -42.96
CA LEU A 250 11.80 15.44 -42.15
C LEU A 250 11.54 16.00 -40.76
N GLU A 251 12.29 15.56 -39.73
CA GLU A 251 12.09 16.06 -38.35
C GLU A 251 12.24 17.57 -38.24
N THR A 252 13.23 18.14 -38.93
CA THR A 252 13.48 19.60 -38.94
C THR A 252 12.60 20.35 -39.93
N GLU A 253 12.00 19.63 -40.87
CA GLU A 253 11.20 20.17 -41.97
C GLU A 253 10.01 19.24 -42.25
N PRO A 254 9.02 19.20 -41.34
CA PRO A 254 7.86 18.31 -41.48
C PRO A 254 7.06 18.69 -42.72
N LEU A 255 6.40 17.71 -43.33
CA LEU A 255 5.52 17.98 -44.47
C LEU A 255 4.29 18.75 -43.99
N ARG A 256 4.11 19.97 -44.50
CA ARG A 256 3.02 20.85 -44.10
C ARG A 256 1.75 20.56 -44.91
N LEU A 257 0.63 20.39 -44.22
CA LEU A 257 -0.67 20.17 -44.87
C LEU A 257 -1.86 20.77 -44.11
N GLU A 258 -2.91 21.11 -44.83
CA GLU A 258 -4.23 21.45 -44.32
C GLU A 258 -5.23 20.48 -44.96
N ALA A 259 -5.70 19.50 -44.19
CA ALA A 259 -6.63 18.50 -44.68
C ALA A 259 -7.65 18.05 -43.64
N ASN A 260 -8.80 17.53 -44.10
CA ASN A 260 -9.76 16.90 -43.18
C ASN A 260 -9.30 15.49 -42.82
N ASN A 261 -8.94 14.69 -43.84
CA ASN A 261 -8.57 13.28 -43.67
C ASN A 261 -7.17 13.01 -44.24
N LEU A 262 -6.38 12.21 -43.53
CA LEU A 262 -5.00 11.84 -43.88
C LEU A 262 -4.77 10.33 -43.72
N GLU A 263 -4.15 9.73 -44.73
CA GLU A 263 -3.63 8.36 -44.72
C GLU A 263 -2.21 8.35 -45.30
N ALA A 264 -1.33 7.54 -44.71
CA ALA A 264 0.05 7.44 -45.18
C ALA A 264 0.65 6.03 -45.02
N THR A 265 1.53 5.69 -45.96
CA THR A 265 2.47 4.57 -45.83
C THR A 265 3.88 5.08 -46.07
N ALA A 266 4.83 4.72 -45.20
CA ALA A 266 6.25 5.04 -45.37
C ALA A 266 7.13 3.88 -44.88
N GLY A 267 8.40 3.91 -45.27
CA GLY A 267 9.41 2.96 -44.78
C GLY A 267 10.29 3.54 -43.68
N SER A 268 11.56 3.17 -43.65
CA SER A 268 12.54 3.52 -42.60
C SER A 268 12.75 5.03 -42.42
N GLY A 269 12.44 5.83 -43.44
CA GLY A 269 12.51 7.28 -43.38
C GLY A 269 11.40 7.95 -42.55
N GLY A 270 10.39 7.20 -42.12
CA GLY A 270 9.29 7.69 -41.28
C GLY A 270 8.31 8.61 -41.99
N ALA A 271 7.32 9.12 -41.25
CA ALA A 271 6.35 10.08 -41.73
C ALA A 271 6.09 11.19 -40.69
N ILE A 272 6.39 12.42 -41.08
CA ILE A 272 6.46 13.58 -40.19
C ILE A 272 5.64 14.73 -40.78
N PHE A 273 4.57 15.11 -40.08
CA PHE A 273 3.55 16.04 -40.56
C PHE A 273 3.37 17.24 -39.64
N TYR A 274 3.07 18.39 -40.23
CA TYR A 274 2.65 19.58 -39.51
C TYR A 274 1.38 20.19 -40.11
N VAL A 275 0.33 20.30 -39.31
CA VAL A 275 -0.95 20.91 -39.65
C VAL A 275 -1.02 22.30 -39.01
N PRO A 276 -0.71 23.38 -39.77
CA PRO A 276 -0.55 24.71 -39.21
C PRO A 276 -1.88 25.34 -38.77
N ASN A 277 -3.02 24.86 -39.28
CA ASN A 277 -4.34 25.39 -39.01
C ASN A 277 -5.39 24.27 -38.99
N GLY A 278 -6.35 24.36 -38.06
CA GLY A 278 -7.52 23.48 -38.04
C GLY A 278 -7.27 22.09 -37.48
N ASP A 279 -8.32 21.27 -37.58
CA ASP A 279 -8.36 19.90 -37.08
C ASP A 279 -7.90 18.91 -38.17
N ILE A 280 -7.46 17.72 -37.77
CA ILE A 280 -7.05 16.65 -38.68
C ILE A 280 -7.61 15.31 -38.22
N THR A 281 -8.13 14.52 -39.16
CA THR A 281 -8.56 13.14 -38.95
C THR A 281 -7.59 12.18 -39.65
N VAL A 282 -7.11 11.16 -38.92
CA VAL A 282 -6.33 10.05 -39.47
C VAL A 282 -7.28 8.92 -39.84
N GLY A 283 -7.27 8.54 -41.13
CA GLY A 283 -8.16 7.55 -41.73
C GLY A 283 -9.30 8.15 -42.55
N GLY A 284 -10.05 7.30 -43.26
CA GLY A 284 -11.22 7.69 -44.04
C GLY A 284 -10.91 8.44 -45.35
N VAL A 285 -9.72 8.24 -45.93
CA VAL A 285 -9.35 8.72 -47.28
C VAL A 285 -9.62 7.63 -48.34
N THR A 286 -9.29 6.36 -48.03
CA THR A 286 -9.50 5.20 -48.91
C THR A 286 -9.86 3.93 -48.13
N ASP A 287 -10.52 2.98 -48.79
CA ASP A 287 -10.73 1.62 -48.22
C ASP A 287 -9.49 0.71 -48.41
N GLU A 288 -8.45 1.19 -49.11
CA GLU A 288 -7.25 0.39 -49.45
C GLU A 288 -6.17 0.47 -48.36
N LEU A 289 -6.09 1.60 -47.65
CA LEU A 289 -5.24 1.78 -46.49
C LEU A 289 -6.08 1.72 -45.22
N THR A 290 -5.43 1.42 -44.10
CA THR A 290 -6.06 1.38 -42.78
C THR A 290 -5.33 2.34 -41.84
N GLY A 291 -5.46 3.64 -42.10
CA GLY A 291 -4.81 4.72 -41.36
C GLY A 291 -3.35 4.97 -41.76
N MET A 292 -2.43 4.80 -40.80
CA MET A 292 -1.00 5.03 -40.96
C MET A 292 -0.22 3.72 -40.81
N SER A 293 0.63 3.39 -41.77
CA SER A 293 1.47 2.20 -41.76
C SER A 293 2.92 2.57 -42.07
N ILE A 294 3.76 2.62 -41.04
CA ILE A 294 5.18 2.91 -41.17
C ILE A 294 5.98 1.63 -40.91
N THR A 295 6.88 1.27 -41.82
CA THR A 295 7.67 0.03 -41.74
C THR A 295 9.15 0.34 -41.60
N ASP A 296 9.96 -0.70 -41.45
CA ASP A 296 11.41 -0.69 -41.41
C ASP A 296 11.98 0.22 -40.30
N GLY A 297 11.23 0.39 -39.21
CA GLY A 297 11.61 1.18 -38.03
C GLY A 297 11.49 2.70 -38.17
N GLY A 298 10.76 3.19 -39.18
CA GLY A 298 10.48 4.61 -39.31
C GLY A 298 9.50 5.14 -38.25
N ASP A 299 9.71 6.38 -37.81
CA ASP A 299 8.86 7.05 -36.83
C ASP A 299 7.62 7.69 -37.50
N PHE A 300 6.53 7.80 -36.73
CA PHE A 300 5.36 8.60 -37.09
C PHE A 300 5.24 9.82 -36.18
N SER A 301 5.15 11.02 -36.75
CA SER A 301 4.93 12.25 -36.00
C SER A 301 3.88 13.13 -36.67
N LEU A 302 2.88 13.56 -35.91
CA LEU A 302 1.84 14.47 -36.36
C LEU A 302 1.65 15.59 -35.33
N GLN A 303 1.97 16.81 -35.75
CA GLN A 303 1.67 18.02 -34.98
C GLN A 303 0.53 18.80 -35.63
N SER A 304 -0.48 19.17 -34.85
CA SER A 304 -1.61 20.00 -35.29
C SER A 304 -1.85 21.18 -34.37
N MET A 305 -2.29 22.31 -34.92
CA MET A 305 -2.80 23.43 -34.12
C MET A 305 -4.22 23.19 -33.57
N GLY A 306 -5.04 22.39 -34.25
CA GLY A 306 -6.37 22.00 -33.79
C GLY A 306 -6.42 20.58 -33.23
N ASN A 307 -7.61 19.98 -33.24
CA ASN A 307 -7.83 18.63 -32.76
C ASN A 307 -7.17 17.58 -33.67
N ILE A 308 -6.75 16.46 -33.07
CA ILE A 308 -6.34 15.25 -33.80
C ILE A 308 -7.35 14.16 -33.49
N THR A 309 -8.00 13.61 -34.51
CA THR A 309 -8.91 12.46 -34.38
C THR A 309 -8.34 11.27 -35.15
N VAL A 310 -8.33 10.09 -34.55
CA VAL A 310 -7.83 8.85 -35.16
C VAL A 310 -8.98 7.85 -35.22
N ILE A 311 -9.47 7.57 -36.43
CA ILE A 311 -10.59 6.65 -36.69
C ILE A 311 -10.14 5.32 -37.31
N GLU A 312 -8.86 5.21 -37.65
CA GLU A 312 -8.19 4.01 -38.16
C GLU A 312 -6.83 3.85 -37.49
N ASN A 313 -6.17 2.70 -37.64
CA ASN A 313 -4.96 2.41 -36.87
C ASN A 313 -3.77 3.27 -37.28
N ILE A 314 -2.90 3.58 -36.32
CA ILE A 314 -1.56 4.09 -36.56
C ILE A 314 -0.58 3.01 -36.10
N SER A 315 0.25 2.51 -37.01
CA SER A 315 1.22 1.48 -36.67
C SER A 315 2.60 1.75 -37.28
N THR A 316 3.61 1.59 -36.43
CA THR A 316 5.05 1.61 -36.77
C THR A 316 5.69 0.24 -36.49
N SER A 317 4.85 -0.79 -36.25
CA SER A 317 5.31 -2.12 -35.87
C SER A 317 6.09 -2.76 -37.03
N ASP A 318 7.27 -3.26 -36.73
CA ASP A 318 8.17 -3.87 -37.72
C ASP A 318 8.67 -5.27 -37.30
N ASP A 319 9.34 -5.99 -38.20
CA ASP A 319 9.99 -7.29 -37.95
C ASP A 319 11.38 -7.18 -37.31
N ILE A 320 12.01 -5.98 -37.26
CA ILE A 320 13.34 -5.78 -36.65
C ILE A 320 13.32 -4.76 -35.50
N GLN A 321 12.85 -3.54 -35.74
CA GLN A 321 12.86 -2.43 -34.78
C GLN A 321 11.64 -1.57 -35.06
N SER A 322 10.79 -1.32 -34.07
CA SER A 322 9.61 -0.46 -34.29
C SER A 322 9.97 1.00 -34.06
N GLY A 323 9.40 1.90 -34.86
CA GLY A 323 9.55 3.35 -34.69
C GLY A 323 8.57 3.93 -33.66
N ASP A 324 8.79 5.17 -33.26
CA ASP A 324 7.98 5.89 -32.29
C ASP A 324 6.70 6.48 -32.92
N ILE A 325 5.64 6.65 -32.11
CA ILE A 325 4.43 7.39 -32.49
C ILE A 325 4.33 8.65 -31.62
N THR A 326 4.35 9.82 -32.25
CA THR A 326 4.18 11.11 -31.58
C THR A 326 2.98 11.88 -32.14
N LEU A 327 2.02 12.22 -31.27
CA LEU A 327 0.88 13.08 -31.59
C LEU A 327 0.93 14.34 -30.72
N THR A 328 0.90 15.52 -31.34
CA THR A 328 0.91 16.80 -30.63
C THR A 328 -0.22 17.71 -31.12
N SER A 329 -1.20 17.99 -30.25
CA SER A 329 -2.23 19.02 -30.48
C SER A 329 -1.92 20.27 -29.65
N ASN A 330 -1.51 21.36 -30.29
CA ASN A 330 -1.01 22.55 -29.60
C ASN A 330 -2.12 23.43 -28.98
N ALA A 331 -3.37 23.31 -29.42
CA ALA A 331 -4.50 24.05 -28.85
C ALA A 331 -5.82 23.24 -28.78
N GLY A 332 -5.82 21.99 -29.22
CA GLY A 332 -6.99 21.11 -29.26
C GLY A 332 -6.84 19.85 -28.41
N ALA A 333 -7.77 18.93 -28.63
CA ALA A 333 -7.83 17.60 -28.02
C ALA A 333 -7.22 16.54 -28.94
N ILE A 334 -6.89 15.38 -28.37
CA ILE A 334 -6.54 14.16 -29.12
C ILE A 334 -7.60 13.09 -28.82
N ASP A 335 -8.23 12.53 -29.85
CA ASP A 335 -9.17 11.41 -29.72
C ASP A 335 -8.72 10.24 -30.59
N THR A 336 -8.30 9.16 -29.96
CA THR A 336 -7.91 7.91 -30.63
C THR A 336 -8.88 6.77 -30.37
N THR A 337 -10.08 7.03 -29.86
CA THR A 337 -11.06 5.98 -29.52
C THR A 337 -11.57 5.20 -30.73
N GLY A 338 -11.47 5.76 -31.94
CA GLY A 338 -11.86 5.10 -33.18
C GLY A 338 -10.81 4.16 -33.78
N GLY A 339 -9.55 4.24 -33.34
CA GLY A 339 -8.43 3.44 -33.85
C GLY A 339 -7.52 2.90 -32.75
N SER A 340 -6.47 2.17 -33.12
CA SER A 340 -5.43 1.73 -32.18
C SER A 340 -4.06 2.30 -32.57
N LEU A 341 -3.26 2.63 -31.56
CA LEU A 341 -1.85 3.01 -31.71
C LEU A 341 -0.98 1.80 -31.40
N ASN A 342 -0.13 1.39 -32.35
CA ASN A 342 0.65 0.16 -32.21
C ASN A 342 2.10 0.27 -32.70
N THR A 343 3.03 0.23 -31.74
CA THR A 343 4.49 0.17 -31.95
C THR A 343 5.08 -1.17 -31.48
N SER A 344 4.22 -2.18 -31.28
CA SER A 344 4.61 -3.44 -30.65
C SER A 344 5.50 -4.31 -31.53
N TYR A 345 6.45 -4.99 -30.89
CA TYR A 345 7.38 -5.90 -31.52
C TYR A 345 7.27 -7.31 -30.92
N ASN A 346 6.74 -8.29 -31.66
CA ASN A 346 6.50 -9.62 -31.12
C ASN A 346 7.49 -10.66 -31.65
N SER A 347 8.79 -10.43 -31.46
CA SER A 347 9.86 -11.34 -31.90
C SER A 347 10.88 -11.66 -30.80
N TYR A 348 11.63 -12.75 -30.97
CA TYR A 348 12.71 -13.17 -30.06
C TYR A 348 14.07 -12.50 -30.38
N ASP A 349 14.13 -11.61 -31.37
CA ASP A 349 15.35 -10.91 -31.80
C ASP A 349 15.60 -9.64 -30.96
N GLU A 350 16.77 -8.99 -31.11
CA GLU A 350 17.23 -7.85 -30.27
C GLU A 350 16.49 -6.51 -30.50
N GLY A 351 15.33 -6.52 -31.15
CA GLY A 351 14.57 -5.32 -31.52
C GLY A 351 13.81 -4.68 -30.36
N TYR A 352 13.68 -3.36 -30.33
CA TYR A 352 12.91 -2.62 -29.31
C TYR A 352 11.52 -2.24 -29.84
N ALA A 353 10.52 -2.18 -28.96
CA ALA A 353 9.26 -1.51 -29.28
C ALA A 353 9.46 0.02 -29.22
N GLY A 354 8.79 0.74 -30.10
CA GLY A 354 8.84 2.21 -30.13
C GLY A 354 7.97 2.84 -29.04
N SER A 355 8.31 4.02 -28.59
CA SER A 355 7.54 4.77 -27.59
C SER A 355 6.30 5.42 -28.21
N ILE A 356 5.27 5.67 -27.40
CA ILE A 356 4.06 6.36 -27.83
C ILE A 356 3.86 7.60 -26.96
N THR A 357 3.87 8.78 -27.58
CA THR A 357 3.72 10.08 -26.90
C THR A 357 2.54 10.87 -27.45
N LEU A 358 1.61 11.22 -26.57
CA LEU A 358 0.46 12.08 -26.88
C LEU A 358 0.54 13.34 -26.02
N THR A 359 0.57 14.50 -26.65
CA THR A 359 0.53 15.80 -25.97
C THR A 359 -0.61 16.65 -26.52
N ALA A 360 -1.54 17.05 -25.68
CA ALA A 360 -2.67 17.89 -26.05
C ALA A 360 -2.80 19.09 -25.11
N GLU A 361 -3.28 20.22 -25.62
CA GLU A 361 -3.67 21.33 -24.77
C GLU A 361 -4.99 21.03 -24.04
N GLN A 362 -5.95 20.40 -24.72
CA GLN A 362 -7.23 19.99 -24.16
C GLN A 362 -7.23 18.48 -23.86
N ASP A 363 -8.41 17.86 -23.82
CA ASP A 363 -8.58 16.47 -23.41
C ASP A 363 -7.85 15.46 -24.31
N ILE A 364 -7.49 14.31 -23.73
CA ILE A 364 -7.03 13.13 -24.47
C ILE A 364 -8.00 11.97 -24.21
N TYR A 365 -8.58 11.42 -25.27
CA TYR A 365 -9.39 10.21 -25.24
C TYR A 365 -8.66 9.11 -26.01
N THR A 366 -8.52 7.91 -25.43
CA THR A 366 -7.78 6.82 -26.10
C THR A 366 -8.55 5.51 -26.19
N GLY A 367 -8.40 4.85 -27.35
CA GLY A 367 -8.69 3.43 -27.51
C GLY A 367 -7.52 2.56 -27.04
N ASP A 368 -7.21 1.51 -27.79
CA ASP A 368 -6.07 0.63 -27.51
C ASP A 368 -4.72 1.28 -27.86
N ILE A 369 -3.78 1.28 -26.89
CA ILE A 369 -2.40 1.70 -27.08
C ILE A 369 -1.47 0.52 -26.75
N LYS A 370 -0.61 0.13 -27.71
CA LYS A 370 0.23 -1.06 -27.61
C LYS A 370 1.68 -0.75 -28.00
N SER A 371 2.58 -0.85 -27.02
CA SER A 371 4.04 -0.72 -27.15
C SER A 371 4.74 -1.91 -26.46
N SER A 372 4.20 -3.12 -26.65
CA SER A 372 4.70 -4.34 -26.01
C SER A 372 5.80 -5.01 -26.82
N ASN A 373 6.69 -5.74 -26.15
CA ASN A 373 7.75 -6.50 -26.82
C ASN A 373 8.15 -7.80 -26.13
N PHE A 374 8.40 -8.90 -26.84
CA PHE A 374 8.96 -10.11 -26.24
C PHE A 374 10.38 -9.92 -25.67
N PHE A 375 11.29 -9.24 -26.38
CA PHE A 375 12.69 -8.99 -25.98
C PHE A 375 13.31 -7.84 -26.81
N PRO A 376 14.21 -6.98 -26.27
CA PRO A 376 14.67 -6.90 -24.88
C PRO A 376 13.92 -5.85 -24.04
N GLN A 377 13.06 -5.02 -24.62
CA GLN A 377 12.32 -3.99 -23.87
C GLN A 377 11.04 -3.52 -24.58
N GLY A 378 9.96 -3.35 -23.81
CA GLY A 378 8.74 -2.67 -24.24
C GLY A 378 8.93 -1.14 -24.25
N GLY A 379 8.24 -0.41 -25.11
CA GLY A 379 8.39 1.03 -25.23
C GLY A 379 7.54 1.79 -24.21
N ASP A 380 7.95 3.02 -23.90
CA ASP A 380 7.28 3.86 -22.93
C ASP A 380 6.02 4.50 -23.54
N ILE A 381 5.01 4.73 -22.71
CA ILE A 381 3.78 5.43 -23.09
C ILE A 381 3.63 6.68 -22.24
N THR A 382 3.56 7.85 -22.88
CA THR A 382 3.42 9.14 -22.21
C THR A 382 2.21 9.90 -22.75
N LEU A 383 1.26 10.22 -21.86
CA LEU A 383 0.06 11.02 -22.18
C LEU A 383 0.10 12.30 -21.36
N THR A 384 0.02 13.46 -22.01
CA THR A 384 0.03 14.78 -21.34
C THR A 384 -1.09 15.68 -21.85
N SER A 385 -2.03 16.05 -20.97
CA SER A 385 -3.05 17.07 -21.23
C SER A 385 -2.78 18.31 -20.38
N ASN A 386 -2.43 19.44 -21.01
CA ASN A 386 -1.97 20.63 -20.30
C ASN A 386 -3.08 21.40 -19.58
N ALA A 387 -4.32 21.35 -20.08
CA ALA A 387 -5.46 22.06 -19.52
C ALA A 387 -6.75 21.22 -19.46
N GLY A 388 -6.72 19.97 -19.92
CA GLY A 388 -7.87 19.06 -20.00
C GLY A 388 -7.73 17.81 -19.14
N ALA A 389 -8.65 16.88 -19.37
CA ALA A 389 -8.71 15.56 -18.74
C ALA A 389 -8.09 14.48 -19.65
N ILE A 390 -7.78 13.32 -19.08
CA ILE A 390 -7.36 12.14 -19.84
C ILE A 390 -8.31 10.97 -19.53
N ASP A 391 -8.88 10.37 -20.57
CA ASP A 391 -9.75 9.20 -20.47
C ASP A 391 -9.26 8.07 -21.38
N THR A 392 -8.79 6.98 -20.78
CA THR A 392 -8.30 5.79 -21.48
C THR A 392 -9.25 4.60 -21.34
N THR A 393 -10.47 4.81 -20.83
CA THR A 393 -11.47 3.74 -20.62
C THR A 393 -12.01 3.13 -21.91
N GLY A 394 -11.75 3.76 -23.06
CA GLY A 394 -12.09 3.25 -24.39
C GLY A 394 -11.26 2.04 -24.84
N GLY A 395 -10.16 1.70 -24.15
CA GLY A 395 -9.30 0.57 -24.50
C GLY A 395 -8.32 0.18 -23.39
N SER A 396 -7.22 -0.45 -23.79
CA SER A 396 -6.14 -0.89 -22.89
C SER A 396 -4.78 -0.27 -23.27
N ILE A 397 -3.97 0.01 -22.26
CA ILE A 397 -2.58 0.47 -22.42
C ILE A 397 -1.63 -0.68 -22.09
N ASN A 398 -0.77 -1.06 -23.03
CA ASN A 398 0.10 -2.22 -22.90
C ASN A 398 1.55 -1.92 -23.26
N THR A 399 2.47 -2.15 -22.33
CA THR A 399 3.93 -1.97 -22.49
C THR A 399 4.74 -3.18 -22.01
N TRP A 400 4.07 -4.32 -21.80
CA TRP A 400 4.66 -5.53 -21.24
C TRP A 400 5.86 -6.05 -22.04
N SER A 401 6.77 -6.72 -21.33
CA SER A 401 7.85 -7.50 -21.93
C SER A 401 8.08 -8.85 -21.27
N LEU A 402 8.20 -9.93 -22.06
CA LEU A 402 8.37 -11.26 -21.45
C LEU A 402 9.78 -11.45 -20.87
N TYR A 403 10.82 -11.28 -21.68
CA TYR A 403 12.20 -11.56 -21.28
C TYR A 403 13.04 -10.30 -21.04
N GLY A 404 12.42 -9.14 -21.23
CA GLY A 404 13.02 -7.82 -21.16
C GLY A 404 12.47 -6.94 -20.03
N ASN A 405 12.84 -5.67 -20.05
CA ASN A 405 12.21 -4.66 -19.19
C ASN A 405 10.89 -4.20 -19.82
N SER A 406 9.82 -4.09 -19.05
CA SER A 406 8.58 -3.47 -19.55
C SER A 406 8.71 -1.95 -19.61
N GLY A 407 8.01 -1.34 -20.56
CA GLY A 407 7.97 0.12 -20.72
C GLY A 407 7.14 0.78 -19.61
N SER A 408 7.52 1.98 -19.20
CA SER A 408 6.78 2.75 -18.20
C SER A 408 5.58 3.47 -18.83
N VAL A 409 4.54 3.71 -18.02
CA VAL A 409 3.34 4.45 -18.41
C VAL A 409 3.25 5.71 -17.55
N THR A 410 3.29 6.87 -18.18
CA THR A 410 3.17 8.19 -17.53
C THR A 410 1.95 8.93 -18.05
N ILE A 411 1.04 9.31 -17.17
CA ILE A 411 -0.18 10.05 -17.51
C ILE A 411 -0.23 11.33 -16.66
N ALA A 412 -0.25 12.49 -17.30
CA ALA A 412 -0.32 13.78 -16.63
C ALA A 412 -1.46 14.62 -17.21
N ALA A 413 -2.37 15.08 -16.35
CA ALA A 413 -3.51 15.90 -16.73
C ALA A 413 -3.67 17.07 -15.77
N GLU A 414 -4.12 18.21 -16.28
CA GLU A 414 -4.60 19.29 -15.40
C GLU A 414 -5.94 18.88 -14.75
N GLY A 415 -6.85 18.31 -15.54
CA GLY A 415 -8.15 17.79 -15.10
C GLY A 415 -8.10 16.33 -14.62
N ASP A 416 -9.24 15.66 -14.70
CA ASP A 416 -9.40 14.28 -14.23
C ASP A 416 -8.62 13.27 -15.08
N ILE A 417 -8.22 12.16 -14.46
CA ILE A 417 -7.68 10.99 -15.14
C ILE A 417 -8.59 9.80 -14.89
N HIS A 418 -9.18 9.26 -15.95
CA HIS A 418 -9.94 8.00 -15.92
C HIS A 418 -9.21 6.96 -16.75
N THR A 419 -9.00 5.76 -16.20
CA THR A 419 -8.30 4.71 -16.94
C THR A 419 -9.05 3.39 -17.00
N GLY A 420 -8.95 2.73 -18.16
CA GLY A 420 -9.18 1.30 -18.28
C GLY A 420 -8.00 0.49 -17.69
N SER A 421 -7.75 -0.69 -18.26
CA SER A 421 -6.62 -1.53 -17.83
C SER A 421 -5.29 -1.01 -18.38
N ILE A 422 -4.27 -1.00 -17.51
CA ILE A 422 -2.88 -0.67 -17.87
C ILE A 422 -1.99 -1.83 -17.46
N THR A 423 -1.22 -2.37 -18.42
CA THR A 423 -0.38 -3.55 -18.21
C THR A 423 1.06 -3.29 -18.66
N SER A 424 1.96 -3.28 -17.68
CA SER A 424 3.43 -3.23 -17.81
C SER A 424 4.09 -4.45 -17.13
N TYR A 425 3.41 -5.60 -17.23
CA TYR A 425 3.83 -6.89 -16.68
C TYR A 425 5.12 -7.43 -17.32
N ASN A 426 5.95 -8.16 -16.56
CA ASN A 426 7.10 -8.89 -17.11
C ASN A 426 7.23 -10.34 -16.62
N ILE A 427 7.98 -11.19 -17.35
CA ILE A 427 8.36 -12.54 -16.86
C ILE A 427 9.79 -12.60 -16.34
N GLY A 428 10.78 -11.93 -16.94
CA GLY A 428 12.21 -12.22 -16.66
C GLY A 428 13.10 -11.10 -16.11
N SER A 429 12.62 -9.87 -15.94
CA SER A 429 13.44 -8.72 -15.54
C SER A 429 12.69 -7.68 -14.68
N GLN A 430 12.63 -6.41 -15.10
CA GLN A 430 11.98 -5.32 -14.36
C GLN A 430 10.63 -4.95 -15.00
N GLY A 431 9.58 -4.95 -14.20
CA GLY A 431 8.27 -4.43 -14.56
C GLY A 431 8.32 -2.91 -14.67
N GLY A 432 7.58 -2.33 -15.62
CA GLY A 432 7.61 -0.90 -15.87
C GLY A 432 6.75 -0.15 -14.86
N GLN A 433 7.10 1.12 -14.62
CA GLN A 433 6.41 1.92 -13.62
C GLN A 433 5.13 2.53 -14.19
N ILE A 434 4.09 2.67 -13.37
CA ILE A 434 2.88 3.43 -13.71
C ILE A 434 2.85 4.69 -12.85
N THR A 435 2.88 5.86 -13.48
CA THR A 435 2.80 7.16 -12.81
C THR A 435 1.62 7.96 -13.35
N MET A 436 0.77 8.45 -12.46
CA MET A 436 -0.34 9.34 -12.81
C MET A 436 -0.33 10.61 -11.96
N THR A 437 -0.51 11.76 -12.59
CA THR A 437 -0.64 13.06 -11.91
C THR A 437 -1.84 13.84 -12.44
N SER A 438 -2.84 14.07 -11.59
CA SER A 438 -3.95 14.99 -11.84
C SER A 438 -3.79 16.25 -10.97
N ASN A 439 -3.54 17.40 -11.59
CA ASN A 439 -3.18 18.63 -10.86
C ASN A 439 -4.38 19.34 -10.22
N ALA A 440 -5.59 19.18 -10.76
CA ALA A 440 -6.80 19.81 -10.26
C ALA A 440 -8.00 18.86 -10.14
N GLY A 441 -7.86 17.61 -10.61
CA GLY A 441 -8.95 16.64 -10.70
C GLY A 441 -8.79 15.39 -9.84
N VAL A 442 -9.63 14.41 -10.14
CA VAL A 442 -9.61 13.05 -9.57
C VAL A 442 -8.74 12.10 -10.39
N ILE A 443 -8.30 11.00 -9.78
CA ILE A 443 -7.83 9.81 -10.50
C ILE A 443 -8.82 8.68 -10.23
N ASP A 444 -9.37 8.08 -11.28
CA ASP A 444 -10.26 6.92 -11.20
C ASP A 444 -9.80 5.79 -12.13
N THR A 445 -9.32 4.71 -11.52
CA THR A 445 -8.83 3.52 -12.25
C THR A 445 -9.74 2.32 -12.09
N ARG A 446 -10.97 2.50 -11.56
CA ARG A 446 -11.95 1.41 -11.38
C ARG A 446 -12.43 0.79 -12.69
N GLY A 447 -12.14 1.41 -13.83
CA GLY A 447 -12.41 0.87 -15.16
C GLY A 447 -11.55 -0.34 -15.55
N GLY A 448 -10.49 -0.65 -14.80
CA GLY A 448 -9.60 -1.79 -15.06
C GLY A 448 -8.65 -2.09 -13.90
N SER A 449 -7.58 -2.83 -14.20
CA SER A 449 -6.48 -3.10 -13.25
C SER A 449 -5.21 -2.38 -13.70
N LEU A 450 -4.44 -1.91 -12.72
CA LEU A 450 -3.07 -1.41 -12.92
C LEU A 450 -2.11 -2.55 -12.60
N ASN A 451 -1.43 -3.10 -13.61
CA ASN A 451 -0.55 -4.25 -13.45
C ASN A 451 0.90 -3.91 -13.86
N THR A 452 1.81 -4.00 -12.91
CA THR A 452 3.27 -3.84 -13.05
C THR A 452 4.03 -5.06 -12.53
N SER A 453 3.34 -6.20 -12.36
CA SER A 453 3.89 -7.39 -11.70
C SER A 453 4.98 -8.09 -12.52
N SER A 454 5.73 -8.94 -11.84
CA SER A 454 6.89 -9.66 -12.41
C SER A 454 6.86 -11.14 -12.03
N ASP A 455 7.06 -12.08 -12.96
CA ASP A 455 7.24 -13.50 -12.57
C ASP A 455 8.65 -13.74 -12.00
N GLU A 456 9.67 -13.20 -12.64
CA GLU A 456 11.07 -13.26 -12.24
C GLU A 456 11.69 -11.85 -12.32
N GLY A 457 12.19 -11.35 -11.19
CA GLY A 457 12.87 -10.06 -11.07
C GLY A 457 12.16 -9.06 -10.16
N TYR A 458 12.04 -7.82 -10.60
CA TYR A 458 11.52 -6.71 -9.80
C TYR A 458 10.22 -6.22 -10.42
N ALA A 459 9.13 -6.15 -9.65
CA ALA A 459 7.91 -5.52 -10.12
C ALA A 459 8.09 -3.99 -10.21
N GLY A 460 7.38 -3.36 -11.14
CA GLY A 460 7.39 -1.90 -11.30
C GLY A 460 6.53 -1.22 -10.25
N SER A 461 6.89 -0.02 -9.81
CA SER A 461 6.06 0.73 -8.84
C SER A 461 4.85 1.40 -9.46
N VAL A 462 3.81 1.62 -8.64
CA VAL A 462 2.61 2.39 -9.00
C VAL A 462 2.54 3.65 -8.14
N SER A 463 2.52 4.83 -8.77
CA SER A 463 2.48 6.13 -8.08
C SER A 463 1.38 7.02 -8.64
N LEU A 464 0.34 7.29 -7.84
CA LEU A 464 -0.79 8.14 -8.23
C LEU A 464 -0.85 9.38 -7.35
N THR A 465 -0.91 10.57 -7.95
CA THR A 465 -1.07 11.85 -7.24
C THR A 465 -2.24 12.63 -7.81
N ALA A 466 -3.24 12.94 -6.99
CA ALA A 466 -4.42 13.72 -7.37
C ALA A 466 -4.63 14.89 -6.42
N ALA A 467 -5.07 16.04 -6.96
CA ALA A 467 -5.49 17.17 -6.14
C ALA A 467 -6.85 16.95 -5.46
N ALA A 468 -7.74 16.17 -6.08
CA ALA A 468 -8.98 15.68 -5.48
C ALA A 468 -8.82 14.19 -5.09
N ASP A 469 -9.90 13.41 -5.17
CA ASP A 469 -9.95 12.01 -4.72
C ASP A 469 -9.17 11.05 -5.64
N ILE A 470 -8.73 9.93 -5.07
CA ILE A 470 -8.22 8.77 -5.80
C ILE A 470 -9.16 7.59 -5.58
N HIS A 471 -9.68 7.01 -6.67
CA HIS A 471 -10.46 5.77 -6.65
C HIS A 471 -9.76 4.71 -7.49
N THR A 472 -9.57 3.50 -6.95
CA THR A 472 -8.88 2.43 -7.68
C THR A 472 -9.64 1.11 -7.62
N GLY A 473 -9.51 0.33 -8.70
CA GLY A 473 -9.74 -1.12 -8.67
C GLY A 473 -8.50 -1.84 -8.14
N ASP A 474 -8.15 -2.97 -8.76
CA ASP A 474 -6.95 -3.74 -8.43
C ASP A 474 -5.66 -3.02 -8.85
N ILE A 475 -4.69 -2.97 -7.93
CA ILE A 475 -3.31 -2.57 -8.21
C ILE A 475 -2.40 -3.77 -7.93
N GLU A 476 -1.78 -4.30 -8.98
CA GLU A 476 -0.97 -5.50 -8.95
C GLU A 476 0.49 -5.17 -9.28
N SER A 477 1.30 -5.11 -8.23
CA SER A 477 2.71 -4.73 -8.22
C SER A 477 3.55 -5.81 -7.51
N SER A 478 3.05 -7.06 -7.46
CA SER A 478 3.75 -8.19 -6.84
C SER A 478 4.83 -8.79 -7.75
N ALA A 479 5.76 -9.52 -7.12
CA ALA A 479 6.70 -10.38 -7.83
C ALA A 479 6.52 -11.85 -7.42
N SER A 480 6.47 -12.78 -8.38
CA SER A 480 6.51 -14.21 -8.04
C SER A 480 7.89 -14.57 -7.50
N VAL A 481 8.97 -14.18 -8.17
CA VAL A 481 10.34 -14.39 -7.72
C VAL A 481 11.11 -13.07 -7.75
N GLY A 482 11.46 -12.51 -6.59
CA GLY A 482 12.30 -11.31 -6.48
C GLY A 482 11.66 -10.25 -5.59
N TYR A 483 11.53 -9.00 -6.07
CA TYR A 483 11.10 -7.88 -5.24
C TYR A 483 9.77 -7.28 -5.71
N GLY A 484 8.82 -7.11 -4.80
CA GLY A 484 7.58 -6.39 -5.06
C GLY A 484 7.84 -4.90 -5.30
N GLY A 485 7.00 -4.27 -6.12
CA GLY A 485 7.10 -2.86 -6.48
C GLY A 485 6.24 -2.00 -5.54
N ASN A 486 6.75 -0.83 -5.13
CA ASN A 486 6.01 0.04 -4.20
C ASN A 486 4.69 0.55 -4.78
N ILE A 487 3.68 0.72 -3.92
CA ILE A 487 2.42 1.39 -4.24
C ILE A 487 2.33 2.68 -3.44
N THR A 488 2.21 3.83 -4.11
CA THR A 488 2.10 5.15 -3.48
C THR A 488 0.90 5.92 -4.01
N LEU A 489 -0.05 6.26 -3.14
CA LEU A 489 -1.24 7.03 -3.49
C LEU A 489 -1.27 8.32 -2.66
N LYS A 490 -1.35 9.47 -3.32
CA LYS A 490 -1.41 10.78 -2.66
C LYS A 490 -2.59 11.61 -3.17
N SER A 491 -3.55 11.88 -2.30
CA SER A 491 -4.77 12.60 -2.62
C SER A 491 -4.91 13.88 -1.79
N GLY A 492 -5.30 14.98 -2.44
CA GLY A 492 -5.77 16.19 -1.76
C GLY A 492 -7.22 16.09 -1.25
N GLY A 493 -7.93 15.01 -1.61
CA GLY A 493 -9.23 14.58 -1.09
C GLY A 493 -9.10 13.25 -0.32
N GLY A 494 -10.00 12.30 -0.57
CA GLY A 494 -9.99 10.94 -0.01
C GLY A 494 -9.38 9.89 -0.95
N ILE A 495 -9.05 8.72 -0.39
CA ILE A 495 -8.58 7.55 -1.15
C ILE A 495 -9.57 6.41 -0.95
N ASN A 496 -10.04 5.80 -2.04
CA ASN A 496 -10.91 4.63 -2.00
C ASN A 496 -10.40 3.51 -2.91
N THR A 497 -9.90 2.44 -2.31
CA THR A 497 -9.42 1.24 -2.99
C THR A 497 -10.28 0.01 -2.68
N THR A 498 -11.49 0.19 -2.13
CA THR A 498 -12.44 -0.90 -1.83
C THR A 498 -12.90 -1.66 -3.08
N GLY A 499 -12.63 -1.13 -4.28
CA GLY A 499 -12.91 -1.78 -5.55
C GLY A 499 -11.98 -2.94 -5.91
N GLY A 500 -10.89 -3.16 -5.16
CA GLY A 500 -9.91 -4.21 -5.48
C GLY A 500 -8.88 -4.48 -4.37
N LEU A 501 -7.87 -5.29 -4.71
CA LEU A 501 -6.69 -5.59 -3.89
C LEU A 501 -5.56 -4.60 -4.21
N LEU A 502 -4.85 -4.14 -3.18
CA LEU A 502 -3.53 -3.52 -3.34
C LEU A 502 -2.46 -4.58 -3.07
N ASN A 503 -1.79 -5.07 -4.11
CA ASN A 503 -0.82 -6.15 -4.01
C ASN A 503 0.60 -5.69 -4.37
N SER A 504 1.50 -5.81 -3.42
CA SER A 504 2.92 -5.47 -3.50
C SER A 504 3.80 -6.63 -3.01
N SER A 505 3.23 -7.84 -2.97
CA SER A 505 3.84 -9.03 -2.36
C SER A 505 5.04 -9.59 -3.12
N ALA A 506 5.75 -10.53 -2.49
CA ALA A 506 6.81 -11.35 -3.09
C ALA A 506 6.65 -12.85 -2.71
N GLU A 507 5.91 -13.64 -3.51
CA GLU A 507 5.27 -14.89 -3.05
C GLU A 507 6.12 -16.19 -3.15
N ASN A 508 7.08 -16.27 -4.07
CA ASN A 508 7.71 -17.53 -4.48
C ASN A 508 9.24 -17.55 -4.46
N SER A 509 9.89 -16.65 -3.73
CA SER A 509 11.33 -16.74 -3.56
C SER A 509 11.70 -17.91 -2.62
N ILE A 510 12.49 -18.85 -3.13
CA ILE A 510 13.34 -19.73 -2.30
C ILE A 510 14.57 -18.93 -1.80
N GLN A 511 14.79 -17.74 -2.36
CA GLN A 511 15.82 -16.80 -1.96
C GLN A 511 15.37 -16.02 -0.72
N THR A 512 16.21 -16.03 0.31
CA THR A 512 16.02 -15.32 1.59
C THR A 512 16.06 -13.79 1.46
N ASP A 513 16.42 -13.26 0.29
CA ASP A 513 16.70 -11.83 0.08
C ASP A 513 15.55 -11.08 -0.60
N ALA A 514 14.50 -11.78 -1.06
CA ALA A 514 13.33 -11.16 -1.67
C ALA A 514 12.60 -10.23 -0.69
N SER A 515 12.16 -9.06 -1.15
CA SER A 515 11.40 -8.13 -0.30
C SER A 515 10.13 -7.69 -1.01
N ALA A 516 9.01 -7.65 -0.30
CA ALA A 516 7.80 -7.02 -0.81
C ALA A 516 8.02 -5.49 -0.90
N GLY A 517 7.25 -4.84 -1.78
CA GLY A 517 7.30 -3.38 -1.92
C GLY A 517 6.45 -2.71 -0.84
N SER A 518 6.84 -1.52 -0.39
CA SER A 518 6.04 -0.74 0.57
C SER A 518 4.73 -0.22 -0.02
N VAL A 519 3.73 -0.03 0.83
CA VAL A 519 2.43 0.57 0.47
C VAL A 519 2.22 1.85 1.28
N SER A 520 2.06 3.00 0.61
CA SER A 520 1.92 4.31 1.24
C SER A 520 0.72 5.07 0.70
N LEU A 521 -0.27 5.36 1.55
CA LEU A 521 -1.48 6.09 1.22
C LEU A 521 -1.56 7.37 2.05
N ILE A 522 -1.65 8.52 1.40
CA ILE A 522 -1.72 9.83 2.05
C ILE A 522 -2.92 10.60 1.51
N ALA A 523 -3.88 10.90 2.37
CA ALA A 523 -5.12 11.62 2.05
C ALA A 523 -5.35 12.80 2.98
N VAL A 524 -6.07 13.81 2.48
CA VAL A 524 -6.64 14.86 3.35
C VAL A 524 -7.95 14.37 3.97
N GLY A 525 -8.81 13.73 3.19
CA GLY A 525 -10.03 13.08 3.64
C GLY A 525 -9.83 11.62 4.02
N ASP A 526 -10.92 10.87 4.08
CA ASP A 526 -10.93 9.47 4.49
C ASP A 526 -10.09 8.55 3.57
N ILE A 527 -9.57 7.48 4.16
CA ILE A 527 -8.97 6.36 3.43
C ILE A 527 -9.82 5.11 3.65
N TYR A 528 -10.43 4.61 2.58
CA TYR A 528 -11.16 3.34 2.56
C TYR A 528 -10.38 2.34 1.71
N THR A 529 -9.97 1.20 2.27
CA THR A 529 -9.28 0.15 1.51
C THR A 529 -9.98 -1.19 1.59
N GLY A 530 -9.87 -1.96 0.51
CA GLY A 530 -10.05 -3.41 0.56
C GLY A 530 -8.90 -4.06 1.35
N TYR A 531 -8.44 -5.21 0.84
CA TYR A 531 -7.24 -5.84 1.38
C TYR A 531 -5.97 -5.15 0.86
N ILE A 532 -4.95 -5.07 1.71
CA ILE A 532 -3.59 -4.63 1.34
C ILE A 532 -2.64 -5.78 1.62
N SER A 533 -1.91 -6.23 0.59
CA SER A 533 -0.89 -7.28 0.70
C SER A 533 0.48 -6.74 0.31
N SER A 534 1.42 -6.89 1.22
CA SER A 534 2.85 -6.55 1.13
C SER A 534 3.67 -7.67 1.79
N GLU A 535 3.18 -8.91 1.68
CA GLU A 535 3.81 -10.06 2.29
C GLU A 535 4.96 -10.63 1.45
N SER A 536 5.93 -11.27 2.09
CA SER A 536 7.07 -11.88 1.39
C SER A 536 7.52 -13.19 2.06
N LYS A 537 8.28 -14.01 1.34
CA LYS A 537 9.11 -15.06 1.96
C LYS A 537 10.45 -14.53 2.50
N GLY A 538 10.92 -13.39 2.02
CA GLY A 538 11.99 -12.62 2.68
C GLY A 538 11.38 -11.48 3.50
N GLN A 539 11.77 -10.23 3.29
CA GLN A 539 11.27 -9.10 4.09
C GLN A 539 9.85 -8.66 3.64
N GLY A 540 8.91 -8.59 4.58
CA GLY A 540 7.61 -7.93 4.36
C GLY A 540 7.80 -6.43 4.15
N GLY A 541 6.97 -5.80 3.32
CA GLY A 541 7.12 -4.38 2.99
C GLY A 541 6.24 -3.52 3.88
N ASP A 542 6.80 -2.42 4.40
CA ASP A 542 6.07 -1.52 5.31
C ASP A 542 4.78 -0.96 4.69
N ILE A 543 3.75 -0.81 5.53
CA ILE A 543 2.44 -0.27 5.13
C ILE A 543 2.16 0.97 5.97
N THR A 544 2.00 2.12 5.32
CA THR A 544 1.72 3.42 5.96
C THR A 544 0.48 4.08 5.38
N LEU A 545 -0.51 4.36 6.23
CA LEU A 545 -1.73 5.07 5.85
C LEU A 545 -1.84 6.33 6.69
N THR A 546 -2.04 7.48 6.05
CA THR A 546 -2.17 8.77 6.74
C THR A 546 -3.37 9.56 6.19
N SER A 547 -4.41 9.71 7.01
CA SER A 547 -5.51 10.63 6.76
C SER A 547 -5.36 11.85 7.67
N THR A 548 -5.19 13.05 7.09
CA THR A 548 -4.90 14.26 7.87
C THR A 548 -6.13 15.02 8.36
N GLY A 549 -7.33 14.69 7.86
CA GLY A 549 -8.60 15.31 8.24
C GLY A 549 -9.81 14.38 8.08
N GLY A 550 -9.58 13.06 8.01
CA GLY A 550 -10.59 12.01 7.92
C GLY A 550 -10.21 10.77 8.72
N GLY A 551 -11.00 9.71 8.55
CA GLY A 551 -10.77 8.39 9.15
C GLY A 551 -10.02 7.41 8.24
N ILE A 552 -9.72 6.23 8.79
CA ILE A 552 -9.17 5.09 8.05
C ILE A 552 -10.07 3.88 8.28
N ASP A 553 -10.51 3.23 7.22
CA ASP A 553 -11.24 1.95 7.26
C ASP A 553 -10.58 0.95 6.30
N THR A 554 -10.14 -0.20 6.82
CA THR A 554 -9.44 -1.22 6.04
C THR A 554 -10.02 -2.61 6.28
N ALA A 555 -10.26 -3.37 5.22
CA ALA A 555 -10.76 -4.74 5.34
C ALA A 555 -9.71 -5.71 5.93
N GLY A 556 -8.43 -5.43 5.73
CA GLY A 556 -7.33 -6.18 6.31
C GLY A 556 -5.98 -5.85 5.68
N ILE A 557 -4.91 -6.06 6.44
CA ILE A 557 -3.54 -5.68 6.09
C ILE A 557 -2.61 -6.87 6.33
N ASN A 558 -1.80 -7.23 5.34
CA ASN A 558 -0.77 -8.25 5.48
C ASN A 558 0.59 -7.71 5.03
N SER A 559 1.48 -7.52 6.00
CA SER A 559 2.87 -7.10 5.86
C SER A 559 3.82 -8.19 6.40
N GLY A 560 3.32 -9.41 6.56
CA GLY A 560 4.05 -10.50 7.20
C GLY A 560 5.19 -11.06 6.35
N SER A 561 6.09 -11.79 7.02
CA SER A 561 7.06 -12.66 6.38
C SER A 561 6.81 -14.13 6.72
N SER A 562 6.84 -15.00 5.71
CA SER A 562 6.60 -16.44 5.84
C SER A 562 7.81 -17.34 5.58
N GLY A 563 8.98 -16.79 5.21
CA GLY A 563 10.17 -17.58 4.88
C GLY A 563 11.34 -17.41 5.85
N LEU A 564 12.41 -18.19 5.61
CA LEU A 564 13.57 -18.29 6.50
C LEU A 564 14.37 -16.97 6.53
N GLY A 565 14.42 -16.29 7.67
CA GLY A 565 15.24 -15.09 7.90
C GLY A 565 14.62 -13.75 7.52
N GLY A 566 13.38 -13.73 6.99
CA GLY A 566 12.67 -12.51 6.63
C GLY A 566 11.89 -11.90 7.80
N SER A 567 12.03 -10.59 8.02
CA SER A 567 11.25 -9.83 9.03
C SER A 567 9.91 -9.38 8.46
N GLY A 568 8.88 -9.29 9.29
CA GLY A 568 7.64 -8.62 8.90
C GLY A 568 7.85 -7.11 8.76
N GLY A 569 7.14 -6.47 7.82
CA GLY A 569 7.17 -5.02 7.66
C GLY A 569 6.26 -4.33 8.67
N ALA A 570 6.63 -3.11 9.09
CA ALA A 570 5.84 -2.33 10.04
C ALA A 570 4.51 -1.84 9.43
N VAL A 571 3.49 -1.70 10.26
CA VAL A 571 2.18 -1.17 9.86
C VAL A 571 1.86 0.07 10.69
N ASN A 572 1.76 1.22 10.02
CA ASN A 572 1.54 2.53 10.66
C ASN A 572 0.29 3.21 10.08
N LEU A 573 -0.75 3.36 10.89
CA LEU A 573 -1.99 4.05 10.52
C LEU A 573 -2.13 5.32 11.37
N THR A 574 -2.33 6.47 10.74
CA THR A 574 -2.55 7.75 11.42
C THR A 574 -3.76 8.46 10.83
N ALA A 575 -4.75 8.79 11.67
CA ALA A 575 -5.98 9.47 11.27
C ALA A 575 -6.30 10.64 12.21
N GLU A 576 -6.99 11.66 11.68
CA GLU A 576 -7.68 12.63 12.53
C GLU A 576 -8.99 12.04 13.07
N GLY A 577 -9.76 11.37 12.22
CA GLY A 577 -10.96 10.63 12.58
C GLY A 577 -10.68 9.21 13.08
N ASP A 578 -11.72 8.39 13.11
CA ASP A 578 -11.65 7.02 13.62
C ASP A 578 -10.77 6.12 12.74
N ILE A 579 -10.15 5.11 13.35
CA ILE A 579 -9.47 4.02 12.65
C ILE A 579 -10.25 2.73 12.88
N HIS A 580 -10.76 2.13 11.81
CA HIS A 580 -11.41 0.83 11.81
C HIS A 580 -10.57 -0.14 10.96
N THR A 581 -10.26 -1.32 11.47
CA THR A 581 -9.51 -2.33 10.71
C THR A 581 -10.05 -3.74 10.92
N GLY A 582 -9.99 -4.55 9.87
CA GLY A 582 -9.96 -6.00 9.99
C GLY A 582 -8.63 -6.50 10.59
N SER A 583 -8.23 -7.72 10.24
CA SER A 583 -6.96 -8.29 10.70
C SER A 583 -5.75 -7.52 10.16
N ILE A 584 -4.73 -7.35 10.99
CA ILE A 584 -3.43 -6.81 10.61
C ILE A 584 -2.37 -7.86 10.97
N ARG A 585 -1.62 -8.34 9.99
CA ARG A 585 -0.50 -9.27 10.18
C ARG A 585 0.81 -8.60 9.79
N ALA A 586 1.72 -8.49 10.75
CA ALA A 586 3.10 -8.04 10.59
C ALA A 586 4.10 -9.05 11.19
N SER A 587 3.67 -10.29 11.42
CA SER A 587 4.51 -11.39 11.94
C SER A 587 5.72 -11.71 11.07
N GLY A 588 6.82 -12.17 11.67
CA GLY A 588 7.95 -12.77 10.97
C GLY A 588 8.10 -14.24 11.39
N SER A 589 7.90 -15.20 10.48
CA SER A 589 7.96 -16.62 10.85
C SER A 589 9.34 -17.04 11.39
N TYR A 590 10.43 -16.54 10.80
CA TYR A 590 11.82 -16.92 11.14
C TYR A 590 12.76 -15.73 11.40
N SER A 591 12.20 -14.52 11.56
CA SER A 591 12.90 -13.30 11.92
C SER A 591 11.96 -12.41 12.73
N ASN A 592 12.37 -11.19 13.03
CA ASN A 592 11.56 -10.29 13.87
C ASN A 592 10.21 -9.94 13.22
N GLY A 593 9.18 -9.82 14.05
CA GLY A 593 7.91 -9.22 13.64
C GLY A 593 8.05 -7.71 13.45
N GLY A 594 7.26 -7.14 12.54
CA GLY A 594 7.10 -5.70 12.38
C GLY A 594 6.16 -5.12 13.44
N ASP A 595 6.40 -3.88 13.86
CA ASP A 595 5.52 -3.19 14.80
C ASP A 595 4.19 -2.79 14.13
N ILE A 596 3.12 -2.77 14.92
CA ILE A 596 1.80 -2.25 14.52
C ILE A 596 1.51 -1.00 15.36
N THR A 597 1.40 0.16 14.73
CA THR A 597 1.07 1.43 15.40
C THR A 597 -0.14 2.10 14.76
N LEU A 598 -1.21 2.29 15.53
CA LEU A 598 -2.43 2.97 15.12
C LEU A 598 -2.59 4.23 15.99
N THR A 599 -2.75 5.39 15.36
CA THR A 599 -2.92 6.68 16.05
C THR A 599 -4.13 7.44 15.50
N SER A 600 -5.18 7.57 16.30
CA SER A 600 -6.33 8.43 16.00
C SER A 600 -6.29 9.67 16.89
N THR A 601 -6.06 10.85 16.30
CA THR A 601 -5.83 12.09 17.07
C THR A 601 -7.10 12.82 17.48
N GLY A 602 -8.24 12.49 16.87
CA GLY A 602 -9.56 13.07 17.16
C GLY A 602 -10.70 12.04 17.26
N GLY A 603 -10.46 10.77 16.93
CA GLY A 603 -11.44 9.68 16.97
C GLY A 603 -11.02 8.49 17.85
N GLY A 604 -11.76 7.39 17.72
CA GLY A 604 -11.48 6.09 18.34
C GLY A 604 -10.70 5.13 17.44
N ILE A 605 -10.35 3.97 18.00
CA ILE A 605 -9.74 2.86 17.27
C ILE A 605 -10.59 1.60 17.51
N ASP A 606 -11.02 0.96 16.43
CA ASP A 606 -11.74 -0.31 16.46
C ASP A 606 -11.03 -1.35 15.59
N THR A 607 -10.48 -2.38 16.24
CA THR A 607 -9.84 -3.53 15.58
C THR A 607 -10.54 -4.84 15.93
N THR A 608 -11.82 -4.78 16.34
CA THR A 608 -12.63 -5.98 16.64
C THR A 608 -12.95 -6.81 15.39
N GLY A 609 -12.71 -6.27 14.19
CA GLY A 609 -12.88 -6.96 12.92
C GLY A 609 -11.86 -8.09 12.65
N GLY A 610 -10.82 -8.23 13.47
CA GLY A 610 -9.81 -9.28 13.28
C GLY A 610 -8.76 -9.36 14.39
N THR A 611 -7.63 -9.98 14.08
CA THR A 611 -6.47 -10.13 14.99
C THR A 611 -5.36 -9.17 14.58
N LEU A 612 -4.72 -8.53 15.55
CA LEU A 612 -3.44 -7.84 15.36
C LEU A 612 -2.30 -8.80 15.72
N ASP A 613 -1.49 -9.19 14.74
CA ASP A 613 -0.50 -10.26 14.87
C ASP A 613 0.90 -9.80 14.44
N THR A 614 1.82 -9.72 15.41
CA THR A 614 3.26 -9.45 15.20
C THR A 614 4.13 -10.62 15.70
N GLY A 615 3.49 -11.75 16.06
CA GLY A 615 4.13 -12.88 16.70
C GLY A 615 5.19 -13.57 15.84
N THR A 616 6.03 -14.38 16.46
CA THR A 616 7.12 -15.12 15.79
C THR A 616 7.16 -16.58 16.23
N GLU A 617 7.43 -17.48 15.30
CA GLU A 617 7.43 -18.94 15.54
C GLU A 617 8.85 -19.50 15.85
N HIS A 618 9.90 -18.68 15.82
CA HIS A 618 11.31 -19.15 15.90
C HIS A 618 12.23 -18.20 16.70
N GLU A 619 13.56 -18.28 16.52
CA GLU A 619 14.63 -17.57 17.28
C GLU A 619 14.61 -16.04 17.03
N SER A 620 13.48 -15.37 17.27
CA SER A 620 13.26 -14.00 16.83
C SER A 620 12.26 -13.23 17.69
N THR A 621 12.42 -11.91 17.73
CA THR A 621 11.66 -11.03 18.62
C THR A 621 10.37 -10.59 17.95
N ALA A 622 9.24 -10.72 18.64
CA ALA A 622 7.96 -10.22 18.14
C ALA A 622 7.94 -8.68 18.09
N GLY A 623 7.19 -8.14 17.14
CA GLY A 623 6.93 -6.70 17.07
C GLY A 623 6.04 -6.24 18.21
N SER A 624 6.02 -4.95 18.52
CA SER A 624 5.11 -4.37 19.50
C SER A 624 3.82 -3.84 18.85
N VAL A 625 2.76 -3.75 19.63
CA VAL A 625 1.47 -3.17 19.20
C VAL A 625 1.16 -1.94 20.06
N LYS A 626 0.99 -0.79 19.41
CA LYS A 626 0.58 0.46 20.06
C LYS A 626 -0.70 1.00 19.42
N LEU A 627 -1.76 1.16 20.22
CA LEU A 627 -2.96 1.90 19.82
C LEU A 627 -3.07 3.17 20.68
N ASP A 628 -3.16 4.33 20.04
CA ASP A 628 -3.20 5.65 20.67
C ASP A 628 -4.40 6.44 20.11
N ALA A 629 -5.48 6.54 20.89
CA ALA A 629 -6.74 7.13 20.47
C ALA A 629 -7.11 8.35 21.33
N ALA A 630 -7.71 9.36 20.72
CA ALA A 630 -8.38 10.41 21.46
C ALA A 630 -9.64 9.86 22.13
N GLY A 631 -10.44 9.07 21.40
CA GLY A 631 -11.67 8.41 21.85
C GLY A 631 -11.44 6.97 22.33
N ASP A 632 -12.48 6.15 22.24
CA ASP A 632 -12.48 4.76 22.72
C ASP A 632 -11.52 3.87 21.90
N ILE A 633 -11.00 2.82 22.54
CA ILE A 633 -10.28 1.74 21.89
C ILE A 633 -11.06 0.44 22.11
N ASN A 634 -11.55 -0.16 21.04
CA ASN A 634 -12.12 -1.50 21.03
C ASN A 634 -11.20 -2.42 20.23
N THR A 635 -10.75 -3.53 20.80
CA THR A 635 -9.84 -4.45 20.10
C THR A 635 -10.21 -5.90 20.32
N GLY A 636 -10.08 -6.70 19.27
CA GLY A 636 -10.12 -8.15 19.33
C GLY A 636 -8.83 -8.73 19.92
N SER A 637 -8.37 -9.85 19.36
CA SER A 637 -7.12 -10.48 19.84
C SER A 637 -5.90 -9.70 19.37
N ILE A 638 -4.94 -9.55 20.27
CA ILE A 638 -3.61 -9.01 19.98
C ILE A 638 -2.58 -10.08 20.35
N ASN A 639 -1.86 -10.59 19.35
CA ASN A 639 -0.86 -11.64 19.50
C ASN A 639 0.52 -11.08 19.16
N VAL A 640 1.37 -10.97 20.19
CA VAL A 640 2.76 -10.52 20.08
C VAL A 640 3.71 -11.49 20.79
N ASP A 641 3.34 -12.77 20.83
CA ASP A 641 4.10 -13.85 21.46
C ASP A 641 5.33 -14.27 20.64
N SER A 642 6.33 -14.79 21.35
CA SER A 642 7.58 -15.32 20.76
C SER A 642 7.95 -16.66 21.41
N LEU A 643 8.39 -17.64 20.61
CA LEU A 643 8.83 -18.92 21.17
C LEU A 643 10.18 -18.84 21.88
N LEU A 644 11.15 -18.08 21.36
CA LEU A 644 12.55 -18.24 21.77
C LEU A 644 13.22 -16.97 22.30
N THR A 645 12.68 -15.77 22.03
CA THR A 645 13.21 -14.51 22.56
C THR A 645 12.11 -13.73 23.28
N ALA A 646 12.39 -12.50 23.70
CA ALA A 646 11.40 -11.70 24.42
C ALA A 646 10.14 -11.46 23.57
N GLY A 647 8.97 -11.55 24.21
CA GLY A 647 7.70 -11.15 23.59
C GLY A 647 7.67 -9.64 23.29
N GLY A 648 6.82 -9.25 22.33
CA GLY A 648 6.56 -7.84 22.03
C GLY A 648 5.73 -7.18 23.13
N ASN A 649 5.64 -5.84 23.15
CA ASN A 649 4.82 -5.13 24.12
C ASN A 649 3.46 -4.74 23.53
N ILE A 650 2.43 -4.66 24.39
CA ILE A 650 1.13 -4.07 24.05
C ILE A 650 0.97 -2.76 24.83
N THR A 651 0.68 -1.67 24.12
CA THR A 651 0.38 -0.36 24.73
C THR A 651 -0.91 0.20 24.13
N LEU A 652 -1.90 0.43 24.99
CA LEU A 652 -3.23 0.94 24.62
C LEU A 652 -3.46 2.24 25.40
N ILE A 653 -3.66 3.36 24.70
CA ILE A 653 -3.83 4.69 25.30
C ILE A 653 -5.11 5.32 24.77
N SER A 654 -6.14 5.41 25.61
CA SER A 654 -7.37 6.17 25.31
C SER A 654 -7.40 7.46 26.13
N ASN A 655 -7.19 8.59 25.46
CA ASN A 655 -6.98 9.88 26.13
C ASN A 655 -8.26 10.49 26.72
N SER A 656 -9.43 10.19 26.16
CA SER A 656 -10.73 10.68 26.64
C SER A 656 -11.84 9.63 26.63
N GLY A 657 -11.54 8.41 26.18
CA GLY A 657 -12.49 7.30 26.07
C GLY A 657 -12.16 6.12 26.99
N ALA A 658 -12.83 5.00 26.74
CA ALA A 658 -12.64 3.70 27.38
C ALA A 658 -11.71 2.79 26.55
N ILE A 659 -11.22 1.72 27.19
CA ILE A 659 -10.56 0.60 26.51
C ILE A 659 -11.41 -0.66 26.73
N ASP A 660 -11.77 -1.34 25.65
CA ASP A 660 -12.47 -2.63 25.67
C ASP A 660 -11.69 -3.67 24.85
N THR A 661 -11.23 -4.71 25.53
CA THR A 661 -10.54 -5.86 24.92
C THR A 661 -11.29 -7.17 25.20
N THR A 662 -12.60 -7.12 25.44
CA THR A 662 -13.39 -8.31 25.83
C THR A 662 -13.65 -9.29 24.70
N GLU A 663 -13.56 -8.84 23.45
CA GLU A 663 -13.78 -9.65 22.24
C GLU A 663 -12.59 -10.57 21.88
N GLY A 664 -11.43 -10.43 22.55
CA GLY A 664 -10.24 -11.24 22.27
C GLY A 664 -9.25 -11.31 23.42
N THR A 665 -8.11 -11.96 23.19
CA THR A 665 -7.04 -12.11 24.19
C THR A 665 -5.86 -11.20 23.90
N LEU A 666 -5.23 -10.66 24.95
CA LEU A 666 -3.95 -9.96 24.84
C LEU A 666 -2.82 -10.93 25.19
N ASN A 667 -2.04 -11.36 24.21
CA ASN A 667 -0.97 -12.35 24.40
C ASN A 667 0.40 -11.76 24.06
N VAL A 668 1.22 -11.53 25.09
CA VAL A 668 2.63 -11.10 25.00
C VAL A 668 3.59 -12.16 25.55
N SER A 669 3.13 -13.40 25.70
CA SER A 669 3.88 -14.47 26.35
C SER A 669 5.14 -14.87 25.59
N SER A 670 6.10 -15.46 26.30
CA SER A 670 7.29 -16.04 25.71
C SER A 670 7.58 -17.43 26.27
N GLN A 671 8.11 -18.33 25.43
CA GLN A 671 8.57 -19.63 25.91
C GLN A 671 9.99 -19.53 26.48
N GLU A 672 11.03 -19.31 25.68
CA GLU A 672 12.41 -19.23 26.21
C GLU A 672 12.87 -17.82 26.65
N GLY A 673 12.14 -16.77 26.26
CA GLY A 673 12.50 -15.39 26.53
C GLY A 673 11.74 -14.76 27.70
N LYS A 674 11.83 -13.44 27.84
CA LYS A 674 11.01 -12.68 28.79
C LYS A 674 9.62 -12.46 28.21
N GLY A 675 8.59 -12.56 29.05
CA GLY A 675 7.25 -12.09 28.67
C GLY A 675 7.29 -10.60 28.34
N GLY A 676 6.60 -10.19 27.29
CA GLY A 676 6.42 -8.77 26.96
C GLY A 676 5.56 -8.04 27.97
N SER A 677 5.54 -6.71 27.97
CA SER A 677 4.70 -5.95 28.92
C SER A 677 3.38 -5.52 28.30
N VAL A 678 2.34 -5.41 29.14
CA VAL A 678 1.01 -4.92 28.78
C VAL A 678 0.71 -3.64 29.57
N SER A 679 0.42 -2.54 28.88
CA SER A 679 0.06 -1.25 29.47
C SER A 679 -1.23 -0.72 28.86
N LEU A 680 -2.29 -0.62 29.67
CA LEU A 680 -3.57 -0.04 29.28
C LEU A 680 -3.81 1.22 30.10
N THR A 681 -3.98 2.37 29.44
CA THR A 681 -4.26 3.65 30.11
C THR A 681 -5.49 4.28 29.46
N ALA A 682 -6.55 4.48 30.25
CA ALA A 682 -7.79 5.08 29.80
C ALA A 682 -8.22 6.25 30.69
N ALA A 683 -8.86 7.25 30.09
CA ALA A 683 -9.64 8.20 30.86
C ALA A 683 -10.89 7.54 31.45
N GLY A 684 -11.65 6.83 30.60
CA GLY A 684 -12.85 6.08 30.94
C GLY A 684 -12.53 4.68 31.45
N ASN A 685 -13.52 3.79 31.34
CA ASN A 685 -13.43 2.43 31.87
C ASN A 685 -12.39 1.58 31.10
N ILE A 686 -11.84 0.57 31.77
CA ILE A 686 -11.07 -0.51 31.11
C ILE A 686 -11.84 -1.81 31.32
N GLN A 687 -12.16 -2.51 30.24
CA GLN A 687 -12.73 -3.86 30.27
C GLN A 687 -11.82 -4.81 29.51
N THR A 688 -11.46 -5.94 30.11
CA THR A 688 -10.58 -6.92 29.45
C THR A 688 -11.09 -8.35 29.61
N SER A 689 -10.82 -9.19 28.60
CA SER A 689 -10.79 -10.64 28.77
C SER A 689 -9.43 -11.06 29.36
N SER A 690 -8.86 -12.16 28.88
CA SER A 690 -7.57 -12.67 29.35
C SER A 690 -6.38 -11.85 28.84
N ILE A 691 -5.44 -11.60 29.75
CA ILE A 691 -4.14 -10.98 29.48
C ILE A 691 -3.06 -11.98 29.88
N ASN A 692 -2.26 -12.43 28.91
CA ASN A 692 -1.17 -13.37 29.12
C ASN A 692 0.19 -12.72 28.84
N SER A 693 0.96 -12.56 29.91
CA SER A 693 2.31 -12.00 29.95
C SER A 693 3.33 -13.00 30.52
N SER A 694 3.00 -14.29 30.47
CA SER A 694 3.82 -15.34 31.08
C SER A 694 5.14 -15.58 30.35
N SER A 695 6.08 -16.23 31.05
CA SER A 695 7.37 -16.67 30.49
C SER A 695 7.65 -18.11 30.93
N LEU A 696 8.06 -19.03 30.04
CA LEU A 696 8.50 -20.34 30.53
C LEU A 696 9.88 -20.23 31.20
N ASN A 697 10.90 -19.60 30.61
CA ASN A 697 12.27 -19.79 31.12
C ASN A 697 12.96 -18.59 31.82
N VAL A 698 12.47 -17.36 31.68
CA VAL A 698 13.22 -16.17 32.15
C VAL A 698 12.48 -15.31 33.15
N VAL A 699 11.62 -14.39 32.69
CA VAL A 699 10.92 -13.46 33.57
C VAL A 699 9.56 -13.16 32.95
N GLY A 700 8.48 -13.28 33.73
CA GLY A 700 7.14 -12.85 33.31
C GLY A 700 7.09 -11.33 33.10
N GLY A 701 6.29 -10.86 32.14
CA GLY A 701 6.24 -9.43 31.80
C GLY A 701 5.33 -8.62 32.72
N LYS A 702 5.55 -7.30 32.82
CA LYS A 702 4.73 -6.42 33.66
C LYS A 702 3.35 -6.20 33.02
N ILE A 703 2.29 -6.24 33.83
CA ILE A 703 0.94 -5.82 33.44
C ILE A 703 0.54 -4.58 34.23
N THR A 704 0.09 -3.53 33.57
CA THR A 704 -0.38 -2.28 34.18
C THR A 704 -1.67 -1.81 33.53
N LEU A 705 -2.71 -1.64 34.34
CA LEU A 705 -4.02 -1.14 33.93
C LEU A 705 -4.32 0.13 34.74
N GLU A 706 -4.54 1.27 34.06
CA GLU A 706 -4.78 2.57 34.70
C GLU A 706 -6.03 3.24 34.12
N SER A 707 -7.06 3.44 34.95
CA SER A 707 -8.26 4.20 34.61
C SER A 707 -8.36 5.47 35.46
N SER A 708 -8.08 6.62 34.87
CA SER A 708 -7.99 7.89 35.61
C SER A 708 -9.33 8.49 36.05
N SER A 709 -10.45 8.09 35.44
CA SER A 709 -11.79 8.53 35.83
C SER A 709 -12.88 7.44 35.79
N GLY A 710 -12.57 6.23 35.32
CA GLY A 710 -13.49 5.12 35.18
C GLY A 710 -13.22 3.96 36.13
N SER A 711 -13.96 2.87 35.92
CA SER A 711 -13.80 1.58 36.59
C SER A 711 -12.93 0.63 35.76
N ILE A 712 -12.38 -0.42 36.40
CA ILE A 712 -11.70 -1.51 35.71
C ILE A 712 -12.46 -2.83 35.94
N ASP A 713 -12.82 -3.54 34.87
CA ASP A 713 -13.40 -4.88 34.92
C ASP A 713 -12.58 -5.88 34.11
N THR A 714 -11.96 -6.83 34.80
CA THR A 714 -11.19 -7.92 34.18
C THR A 714 -11.77 -9.29 34.52
N SER A 715 -12.99 -9.34 35.06
CA SER A 715 -13.63 -10.58 35.53
C SER A 715 -14.00 -11.57 34.42
N ALA A 716 -13.99 -11.12 33.16
CA ALA A 716 -14.26 -11.96 32.00
C ALA A 716 -13.11 -12.93 31.66
N GLY A 717 -11.91 -12.73 32.22
CA GLY A 717 -10.73 -13.57 31.93
C GLY A 717 -9.74 -13.66 33.10
N GLN A 718 -8.52 -14.11 32.78
CA GLN A 718 -7.42 -14.19 33.73
C GLN A 718 -6.33 -13.17 33.37
N ILE A 719 -5.74 -12.54 34.39
CA ILE A 719 -4.53 -11.73 34.26
C ILE A 719 -3.34 -12.58 34.74
N ASP A 720 -2.40 -12.86 33.85
CA ASP A 720 -1.30 -13.78 34.14
C ASP A 720 0.05 -13.19 33.73
N SER A 721 0.99 -13.10 34.69
CA SER A 721 2.39 -12.76 34.44
C SER A 721 3.36 -13.75 35.09
N HIS A 722 2.97 -15.02 35.21
CA HIS A 722 3.80 -16.03 35.86
C HIS A 722 5.10 -16.34 35.10
N ALA A 723 6.03 -17.01 35.80
CA ALA A 723 7.21 -17.60 35.18
C ALA A 723 7.42 -19.07 35.61
N GLU A 724 7.77 -19.97 34.68
CA GLU A 724 7.98 -21.39 35.01
C GLU A 724 9.38 -21.68 35.59
N GLU A 725 10.47 -21.16 35.00
CA GLU A 725 11.85 -21.39 35.47
C GLU A 725 12.55 -20.13 36.02
N GLY A 726 11.90 -18.96 36.03
CA GLY A 726 12.49 -17.71 36.53
C GLY A 726 11.53 -16.83 37.34
N SER A 727 11.74 -15.51 37.39
CA SER A 727 10.95 -14.61 38.25
C SER A 727 9.65 -14.15 37.59
N ALA A 728 8.56 -14.02 38.34
CA ALA A 728 7.30 -13.56 37.77
C ALA A 728 7.25 -12.02 37.58
N GLY A 729 6.39 -11.55 36.68
CA GLY A 729 6.18 -10.13 36.38
C GLY A 729 5.32 -9.40 37.40
N HIS A 730 5.36 -8.08 37.49
CA HIS A 730 4.46 -7.35 38.41
C HIS A 730 3.09 -7.08 37.76
N ILE A 731 2.03 -7.12 38.57
CA ILE A 731 0.68 -6.76 38.13
C ILE A 731 0.19 -5.56 38.95
N GLU A 732 -0.26 -4.53 38.24
CA GLU A 732 -0.75 -3.28 38.82
C GLU A 732 -2.09 -2.91 38.17
N ILE A 733 -3.13 -2.73 38.98
CA ILE A 733 -4.48 -2.34 38.56
C ILE A 733 -4.87 -1.11 39.38
N ASP A 734 -4.97 0.05 38.73
CA ASP A 734 -5.26 1.34 39.36
C ASP A 734 -6.48 1.99 38.69
N ALA A 735 -7.54 2.24 39.47
CA ALA A 735 -8.76 2.86 38.99
C ALA A 735 -9.22 3.99 39.90
N SER A 736 -9.78 5.04 39.27
CA SER A 736 -10.52 6.05 40.00
C SER A 736 -11.84 5.51 40.55
N GLY A 737 -12.54 4.68 39.79
CA GLY A 737 -13.81 4.05 40.13
C GLY A 737 -13.65 2.63 40.70
N ASP A 738 -14.72 1.83 40.60
CA ASP A 738 -14.73 0.44 41.08
C ASP A 738 -13.72 -0.45 40.32
N ILE A 739 -13.20 -1.48 40.98
CA ILE A 739 -12.43 -2.56 40.34
C ILE A 739 -13.14 -3.89 40.58
N LEU A 740 -13.44 -4.60 39.50
CA LEU A 740 -13.92 -5.98 39.51
C LEU A 740 -12.89 -6.86 38.77
N THR A 741 -12.30 -7.84 39.45
CA THR A 741 -11.28 -8.72 38.85
C THR A 741 -11.49 -10.19 39.19
N GLY A 742 -11.12 -11.05 38.25
CA GLY A 742 -11.15 -12.50 38.36
C GLY A 742 -9.85 -13.06 38.94
N PHE A 743 -9.27 -14.02 38.22
CA PHE A 743 -7.97 -14.60 38.59
C PHE A 743 -6.84 -13.65 38.21
N VAL A 744 -5.96 -13.38 39.18
CA VAL A 744 -4.74 -12.59 38.99
C VAL A 744 -3.56 -13.38 39.51
N SER A 745 -2.65 -13.74 38.60
CA SER A 745 -1.56 -14.68 38.87
C SER A 745 -0.20 -14.09 38.50
N SER A 746 0.71 -14.06 39.47
CA SER A 746 2.11 -13.73 39.26
C SER A 746 3.03 -14.61 40.10
N TYR A 747 2.92 -15.92 39.86
CA TYR A 747 3.71 -16.93 40.55
C TYR A 747 5.00 -17.30 39.80
N SER A 748 5.97 -17.83 40.53
CA SER A 748 7.20 -18.43 40.01
C SER A 748 7.22 -19.93 40.30
N GLN A 749 7.35 -20.77 39.26
CA GLN A 749 7.62 -22.21 39.44
C GLN A 749 9.13 -22.54 39.48
N SER A 750 9.98 -21.51 39.47
CA SER A 750 11.43 -21.69 39.42
C SER A 750 11.92 -22.48 40.63
N LEU A 751 12.85 -23.41 40.39
CA LEU A 751 13.59 -24.13 41.42
C LEU A 751 14.83 -23.37 41.92
N SER A 752 14.98 -22.09 41.53
CA SER A 752 16.07 -21.24 41.96
C SER A 752 15.70 -20.44 43.22
N ALA A 753 16.57 -20.49 44.23
CA ALA A 753 16.42 -19.68 45.44
C ALA A 753 16.58 -18.16 45.20
N ASP A 754 17.13 -17.76 44.04
CA ASP A 754 17.27 -16.36 43.64
C ASP A 754 16.02 -15.83 42.90
N SER A 755 15.05 -16.69 42.60
CA SER A 755 13.80 -16.30 41.94
C SER A 755 12.83 -15.63 42.91
N TYR A 756 11.88 -14.88 42.36
CA TYR A 756 10.82 -14.23 43.13
C TYR A 756 9.51 -14.24 42.36
N SER A 757 8.42 -14.36 43.10
CA SER A 757 7.08 -14.09 42.57
C SER A 757 6.84 -12.59 42.46
N GLY A 758 5.90 -12.20 41.61
CA GLY A 758 5.67 -10.82 41.27
C GLY A 758 4.56 -10.24 42.14
N ASN A 759 4.81 -9.05 42.68
CA ASN A 759 3.82 -8.33 43.47
C ASN A 759 2.53 -8.04 42.67
N ILE A 760 1.42 -8.02 43.39
CA ILE A 760 0.09 -7.68 42.89
C ILE A 760 -0.41 -6.45 43.66
N TRP A 761 -0.64 -5.35 42.95
CA TRP A 761 -1.21 -4.12 43.50
C TRP A 761 -2.56 -3.81 42.85
N ILE A 762 -3.58 -3.60 43.67
CA ILE A 762 -4.94 -3.25 43.23
C ILE A 762 -5.42 -2.04 44.03
N THR A 763 -5.61 -0.90 43.36
CA THR A 763 -5.93 0.38 43.99
C THR A 763 -7.20 1.00 43.39
N SER A 764 -8.20 1.29 44.22
CA SER A 764 -9.41 2.02 43.84
C SER A 764 -9.53 3.32 44.65
N HIS A 765 -9.34 4.46 43.98
CA HIS A 765 -9.26 5.75 44.66
C HIS A 765 -10.60 6.29 45.18
N ASN A 766 -11.72 6.00 44.51
CA ASN A 766 -13.06 6.45 44.90
C ASN A 766 -14.12 5.34 44.89
N GLY A 767 -13.75 4.12 44.49
CA GLY A 767 -14.66 2.99 44.37
C GLY A 767 -14.38 1.87 45.36
N SER A 768 -15.08 0.76 45.15
CA SER A 768 -14.94 -0.53 45.81
C SER A 768 -14.06 -1.47 44.99
N ILE A 769 -13.47 -2.48 45.64
CA ILE A 769 -12.73 -3.56 44.98
C ILE A 769 -13.45 -4.89 45.23
N ASP A 770 -13.73 -5.63 44.17
CA ASP A 770 -14.24 -7.00 44.23
C ASP A 770 -13.32 -7.95 43.45
N THR A 771 -12.63 -8.83 44.17
CA THR A 771 -11.78 -9.89 43.60
C THR A 771 -12.37 -11.28 43.84
N SER A 772 -13.63 -11.37 44.28
CA SER A 772 -14.25 -12.63 44.71
C SER A 772 -14.56 -13.61 43.58
N ALA A 773 -14.50 -13.14 42.34
CA ALA A 773 -14.68 -13.95 41.14
C ALA A 773 -13.50 -14.92 40.88
N GLY A 774 -12.34 -14.68 41.48
CA GLY A 774 -11.15 -15.53 41.33
C GLY A 774 -10.26 -15.54 42.57
N GLN A 775 -8.98 -15.88 42.37
CA GLN A 775 -7.94 -15.88 43.39
C GLN A 775 -6.83 -14.90 43.01
N LEU A 776 -6.24 -14.24 44.01
CA LEU A 776 -4.98 -13.51 43.87
C LEU A 776 -3.82 -14.41 44.32
N ASP A 777 -2.90 -14.70 43.40
CA ASP A 777 -1.83 -15.67 43.63
C ASP A 777 -0.45 -15.12 43.22
N SER A 778 0.44 -15.02 44.20
CA SER A 778 1.83 -14.56 44.03
C SER A 778 2.79 -15.51 44.76
N HIS A 779 2.73 -16.80 44.41
CA HIS A 779 3.52 -17.84 45.06
C HIS A 779 4.86 -18.15 44.37
N SER A 780 5.79 -18.77 45.09
CA SER A 780 7.08 -19.24 44.57
C SER A 780 7.35 -20.71 44.93
N GLN A 781 7.87 -21.52 44.00
CA GLN A 781 8.33 -22.88 44.32
C GLN A 781 9.63 -22.83 45.13
N GLU A 782 10.67 -22.18 44.62
CA GLU A 782 11.85 -21.77 45.39
C GLU A 782 11.97 -20.24 45.39
N GLY A 783 12.78 -19.67 46.28
CA GLY A 783 12.92 -18.20 46.40
C GLY A 783 11.85 -17.54 47.26
N SER A 784 11.52 -16.27 47.00
CA SER A 784 10.62 -15.46 47.86
C SER A 784 9.24 -15.23 47.22
N GLY A 785 8.20 -15.21 48.08
CA GLY A 785 6.82 -14.87 47.72
C GLY A 785 6.64 -13.39 47.38
N GLY A 786 5.68 -13.04 46.53
CA GLY A 786 5.42 -11.63 46.18
C GLY A 786 4.39 -10.95 47.08
N HIS A 787 4.53 -9.63 47.26
CA HIS A 787 3.63 -8.80 48.06
C HIS A 787 2.27 -8.63 47.38
N ILE A 788 1.18 -8.71 48.15
CA ILE A 788 -0.17 -8.46 47.64
C ILE A 788 -0.80 -7.30 48.41
N GLU A 789 -1.24 -6.28 47.69
CA GLU A 789 -1.87 -5.08 48.24
C GLU A 789 -3.20 -4.77 47.57
N ILE A 790 -4.23 -4.58 48.39
CA ILE A 790 -5.56 -4.16 47.96
C ILE A 790 -5.92 -2.89 48.75
N ASP A 791 -6.02 -1.76 48.07
CA ASP A 791 -6.35 -0.46 48.67
C ASP A 791 -7.60 0.13 48.00
N ALA A 792 -8.68 0.30 48.77
CA ALA A 792 -9.92 0.87 48.27
C ALA A 792 -10.43 2.02 49.15
N SER A 793 -11.04 3.01 48.51
CA SER A 793 -11.84 4.00 49.23
C SER A 793 -13.13 3.40 49.80
N GLY A 794 -13.79 2.54 49.04
CA GLY A 794 -15.04 1.85 49.37
C GLY A 794 -14.84 0.45 49.95
N ASP A 795 -15.86 -0.40 49.82
CA ASP A 795 -15.81 -1.79 50.30
C ASP A 795 -14.77 -2.63 49.55
N ILE A 796 -14.18 -3.62 50.23
CA ILE A 796 -13.35 -4.66 49.63
C ILE A 796 -14.02 -6.02 49.84
N ARG A 797 -14.26 -6.73 48.73
CA ARG A 797 -14.73 -8.12 48.71
C ARG A 797 -13.66 -8.98 48.06
N THR A 798 -13.21 -10.02 48.75
CA THR A 798 -12.18 -10.93 48.24
C THR A 798 -12.38 -12.34 48.78
N GLY A 799 -11.68 -13.31 48.20
CA GLY A 799 -11.70 -14.72 48.58
C GLY A 799 -10.30 -15.19 49.00
N PHE A 800 -9.71 -16.06 48.19
CA PHE A 800 -8.32 -16.50 48.38
C PHE A 800 -7.32 -15.42 47.95
N VAL A 801 -6.44 -15.06 48.88
CA VAL A 801 -5.27 -14.20 48.66
C VAL A 801 -4.06 -14.92 49.21
N SER A 802 -3.16 -15.33 48.32
CA SER A 802 -2.07 -16.24 48.66
C SER A 802 -0.73 -15.68 48.20
N SER A 803 0.15 -15.45 49.17
CA SER A 803 1.57 -15.18 48.96
C SER A 803 2.37 -16.24 49.71
N TYR A 804 2.77 -17.30 49.03
CA TYR A 804 3.49 -18.40 49.69
C TYR A 804 4.76 -18.78 48.96
N ASN A 805 5.74 -19.34 49.68
CA ASN A 805 6.89 -19.99 49.09
C ASN A 805 7.08 -21.42 49.63
N GLN A 806 7.45 -22.34 48.73
CA GLN A 806 7.86 -23.71 49.07
C GLN A 806 9.39 -23.84 49.13
N SER A 807 10.07 -22.72 49.42
CA SER A 807 11.52 -22.65 49.39
C SER A 807 12.14 -23.51 50.47
N SER A 808 13.20 -24.22 50.09
CA SER A 808 14.05 -24.96 51.03
C SER A 808 15.05 -24.05 51.76
N SER A 809 15.16 -22.78 51.33
CA SER A 809 16.07 -21.80 51.93
C SER A 809 15.47 -21.15 53.19
N ALA A 810 16.27 -21.11 54.26
CA ALA A 810 15.96 -20.37 55.48
C ALA A 810 16.01 -18.83 55.30
N GLU A 811 16.59 -18.35 54.21
CA GLU A 811 16.69 -16.92 53.86
C GLU A 811 15.51 -16.44 53.01
N SER A 812 14.56 -17.33 52.67
CA SER A 812 13.36 -16.96 51.91
C SER A 812 12.34 -16.22 52.80
N TYR A 813 11.53 -15.39 52.15
CA TYR A 813 10.43 -14.67 52.78
C TYR A 813 9.15 -14.91 51.97
N SER A 814 8.02 -15.10 52.62
CA SER A 814 6.73 -14.94 51.95
C SER A 814 6.36 -13.46 51.92
N GLY A 815 5.57 -13.05 50.93
CA GLY A 815 5.17 -11.66 50.78
C GLY A 815 4.13 -11.26 51.82
N ASP A 816 4.09 -9.96 52.11
CA ASP A 816 3.06 -9.38 52.95
C ASP A 816 1.71 -9.36 52.19
N ILE A 817 0.61 -9.39 52.94
CA ILE A 817 -0.75 -9.22 52.43
C ILE A 817 -1.35 -8.00 53.14
N TRP A 818 -1.57 -6.91 52.41
CA TRP A 818 -2.16 -5.68 52.93
C TRP A 818 -3.51 -5.43 52.27
N ILE A 819 -4.56 -5.28 53.09
CA ILE A 819 -5.92 -4.98 52.64
C ILE A 819 -6.44 -3.76 53.42
N THR A 820 -6.63 -2.65 52.73
CA THR A 820 -7.05 -1.38 53.32
C THR A 820 -8.32 -0.84 52.67
N SER A 821 -9.40 -0.71 53.45
CA SER A 821 -10.62 0.00 53.07
C SER A 821 -10.73 1.31 53.87
N HIS A 822 -10.65 2.45 53.19
CA HIS A 822 -10.59 3.76 53.85
C HIS A 822 -11.94 4.23 54.41
N ASN A 823 -13.05 3.95 53.72
CA ASN A 823 -14.40 4.35 54.14
C ASN A 823 -15.38 3.19 54.23
N GLY A 824 -15.05 2.02 53.68
CA GLY A 824 -15.91 0.84 53.62
C GLY A 824 -15.54 -0.28 54.59
N SER A 825 -16.09 -1.45 54.30
CA SER A 825 -15.87 -2.72 55.00
C SER A 825 -14.91 -3.63 54.23
N ILE A 826 -14.29 -4.60 54.93
CA ILE A 826 -13.52 -5.68 54.30
C ILE A 826 -14.27 -6.99 54.52
N ASN A 827 -14.54 -7.74 53.46
CA ASN A 827 -15.08 -9.09 53.55
C ASN A 827 -14.27 -10.08 52.69
N THR A 828 -13.51 -10.95 53.34
CA THR A 828 -12.66 -11.97 52.68
C THR A 828 -13.34 -13.35 52.58
N THR A 829 -14.62 -13.44 52.97
CA THR A 829 -15.42 -14.68 52.93
C THR A 829 -16.20 -14.85 51.64
N ILE A 830 -16.00 -13.95 50.68
CA ILE A 830 -16.78 -13.87 49.44
C ILE A 830 -15.94 -14.48 48.32
N GLY A 831 -16.41 -15.60 47.75
CA GLY A 831 -15.71 -16.32 46.69
C GLY A 831 -15.77 -17.84 46.89
N ASN A 832 -15.02 -18.58 46.07
CA ASN A 832 -14.93 -20.03 46.22
C ASN A 832 -13.86 -20.43 47.24
N LEU A 833 -14.27 -20.65 48.50
CA LEU A 833 -13.40 -21.09 49.61
C LEU A 833 -13.41 -22.61 49.85
N SER A 834 -13.80 -23.42 48.86
CA SER A 834 -13.93 -24.88 49.04
C SER A 834 -12.64 -25.64 49.36
N GLY A 835 -11.47 -25.03 49.14
CA GLY A 835 -10.15 -25.57 49.47
C GLY A 835 -9.63 -25.17 50.86
N GLU A 836 -10.37 -24.36 51.63
CA GLU A 836 -9.92 -23.85 52.93
C GLU A 836 -9.93 -24.96 54.01
N ALA A 837 -8.90 -24.96 54.87
CA ALA A 837 -8.75 -25.92 55.96
C ALA A 837 -9.99 -25.98 56.86
N GLN A 838 -10.39 -27.17 57.29
CA GLN A 838 -11.53 -27.35 58.19
C GLN A 838 -11.05 -27.51 59.64
N ILE A 839 -11.22 -26.46 60.45
CA ILE A 839 -10.80 -26.43 61.86
C ILE A 839 -12.05 -26.35 62.75
N SER A 840 -12.24 -27.35 63.60
CA SER A 840 -13.39 -27.44 64.50
C SER A 840 -13.18 -26.55 65.73
N SER A 841 -14.26 -25.95 66.23
CA SER A 841 -14.25 -25.07 67.40
C SER A 841 -13.84 -25.74 68.72
N ASN A 842 -13.65 -27.07 68.70
CA ASN A 842 -13.18 -27.88 69.83
C ASN A 842 -11.71 -28.32 69.69
N ASP A 843 -11.06 -28.00 68.58
CA ASP A 843 -9.69 -28.43 68.31
C ASP A 843 -8.70 -27.73 69.27
N ASP A 844 -7.71 -28.48 69.74
CA ASP A 844 -6.72 -27.96 70.68
C ASP A 844 -5.57 -27.30 69.92
N VAL A 845 -5.64 -25.97 69.77
CA VAL A 845 -4.59 -25.17 69.11
C VAL A 845 -3.27 -25.08 69.89
N SER A 846 -3.19 -25.73 71.06
CA SER A 846 -1.93 -25.92 71.77
C SER A 846 -1.12 -27.09 71.24
N SER A 847 -1.78 -28.02 70.58
CA SER A 847 -1.10 -29.10 69.87
C SER A 847 -0.39 -28.52 68.66
N VAL A 848 0.85 -28.97 68.44
CA VAL A 848 1.60 -28.60 67.24
C VAL A 848 0.88 -29.03 65.97
N GLU A 849 0.12 -30.13 66.00
CA GLU A 849 -0.64 -30.66 64.87
C GLU A 849 -1.70 -29.67 64.38
N VAL A 850 -2.53 -29.13 65.29
CA VAL A 850 -3.56 -28.15 64.92
C VAL A 850 -2.93 -26.79 64.62
N ALA A 851 -1.95 -26.33 65.42
CA ALA A 851 -1.31 -25.04 65.23
C ALA A 851 -0.52 -24.93 63.91
N SER A 852 -0.06 -26.07 63.38
CA SER A 852 0.65 -26.17 62.10
C SER A 852 -0.23 -26.69 60.96
N ILE A 853 -1.57 -26.71 61.11
CA ILE A 853 -2.46 -27.26 60.08
C ILE A 853 -2.27 -26.58 58.71
N PHE A 854 -2.03 -25.26 58.71
CA PHE A 854 -1.74 -24.48 57.50
C PHE A 854 -0.35 -24.75 56.89
N ASN A 855 0.39 -25.72 57.42
CA ASN A 855 1.56 -26.28 56.75
C ASN A 855 1.20 -27.24 55.61
N ASN A 856 0.00 -27.83 55.65
CA ASN A 856 -0.47 -28.77 54.64
C ASN A 856 -1.81 -28.35 54.02
N ASP A 857 -2.60 -27.55 54.73
CA ASP A 857 -3.88 -27.01 54.25
C ASP A 857 -3.79 -25.49 54.01
N GLN A 858 -4.79 -24.90 53.35
CA GLN A 858 -4.78 -23.48 52.96
C GLN A 858 -5.70 -22.63 53.86
N ALA A 859 -5.24 -21.44 54.24
CA ALA A 859 -6.06 -20.37 54.81
C ALA A 859 -6.52 -19.41 53.69
N ASN A 860 -7.67 -18.73 53.83
CA ASN A 860 -8.09 -17.80 52.78
C ASN A 860 -7.11 -16.62 52.58
N LEU A 861 -6.51 -16.11 53.68
CA LEU A 861 -5.37 -15.21 53.62
C LEU A 861 -4.12 -15.93 54.10
N ALA A 862 -3.23 -16.28 53.18
CA ALA A 862 -2.06 -17.10 53.48
C ALA A 862 -0.76 -16.40 53.08
N SER A 863 0.01 -15.99 54.09
CA SER A 863 1.43 -15.66 53.93
C SER A 863 2.26 -16.81 54.51
N TYR A 864 2.75 -17.72 53.66
CA TYR A 864 3.36 -18.99 54.07
C TYR A 864 4.80 -19.14 53.56
N ALA A 865 5.74 -19.48 54.43
CA ALA A 865 7.11 -19.84 54.06
C ALA A 865 7.52 -21.22 54.61
N GLN A 866 7.79 -22.19 53.72
CA GLN A 866 8.09 -23.57 54.13
C GLN A 866 9.33 -23.68 55.01
N SER A 867 10.44 -23.05 54.61
CA SER A 867 11.71 -23.07 55.37
C SER A 867 12.14 -21.70 55.89
N GLY A 868 11.53 -20.62 55.39
CA GLY A 868 11.89 -19.23 55.63
C GLY A 868 11.02 -18.50 56.66
N THR A 869 10.87 -17.19 56.47
CA THR A 869 10.05 -16.32 57.34
C THR A 869 8.71 -15.98 56.70
N GLY A 870 7.63 -16.14 57.45
CA GLY A 870 6.28 -15.73 57.05
C GLY A 870 6.13 -14.21 57.01
N GLY A 871 5.38 -13.70 56.03
CA GLY A 871 5.06 -12.29 55.86
C GLY A 871 3.90 -11.85 56.75
N ASN A 872 3.72 -10.54 56.86
CA ASN A 872 2.68 -9.92 57.66
C ASN A 872 1.33 -9.91 56.93
N VAL A 873 0.25 -10.03 57.70
CA VAL A 873 -1.12 -9.86 57.19
C VAL A 873 -1.74 -8.66 57.90
N ILE A 874 -2.07 -7.61 57.15
CA ILE A 874 -2.63 -6.36 57.67
C ILE A 874 -3.99 -6.11 57.04
N LEU A 875 -5.03 -6.02 57.85
CA LEU A 875 -6.38 -5.65 57.43
C LEU A 875 -6.79 -4.37 58.15
N LYS A 876 -7.15 -3.33 57.41
CA LYS A 876 -7.58 -2.06 57.98
C LYS A 876 -8.85 -1.57 57.30
N ALA A 877 -9.93 -1.42 58.06
CA ALA A 877 -11.19 -0.90 57.54
C ALA A 877 -11.71 0.25 58.40
N ASN A 878 -12.49 1.15 57.79
CA ASN A 878 -13.33 2.07 58.56
C ASN A 878 -14.57 1.36 59.11
N GLY A 879 -15.22 0.53 58.29
CA GLY A 879 -16.37 -0.30 58.66
C GLY A 879 -15.96 -1.68 59.18
N ASP A 880 -16.88 -2.64 59.07
CA ASP A 880 -16.69 -4.00 59.56
C ASP A 880 -15.56 -4.74 58.81
N ILE A 881 -14.86 -5.62 59.51
CA ILE A 881 -13.94 -6.60 58.91
C ILE A 881 -14.50 -8.00 59.17
N THR A 882 -14.83 -8.72 58.11
CA THR A 882 -15.19 -10.14 58.16
C THR A 882 -14.17 -10.94 57.38
N THR A 883 -13.50 -11.90 58.02
CA THR A 883 -12.47 -12.73 57.38
C THR A 883 -12.61 -14.20 57.78
N SER A 884 -12.25 -15.12 56.88
CA SER A 884 -12.24 -16.55 57.20
C SER A 884 -10.96 -16.91 57.98
N HIS A 885 -10.02 -17.66 57.41
CA HIS A 885 -8.77 -18.04 58.07
C HIS A 885 -7.57 -17.21 57.63
N ILE A 886 -6.72 -16.85 58.60
CA ILE A 886 -5.46 -16.14 58.39
C ILE A 886 -4.30 -17.02 58.85
N SER A 887 -3.29 -17.14 58.00
CA SER A 887 -2.03 -17.81 58.32
C SER A 887 -0.83 -16.94 57.95
N THR A 888 0.08 -16.75 58.91
CA THR A 888 1.41 -16.13 58.69
C THR A 888 2.54 -17.14 58.96
N PHE A 889 2.39 -18.38 58.49
CA PHE A 889 3.32 -19.48 58.78
C PHE A 889 4.73 -19.20 58.28
N GLY A 890 5.75 -19.47 59.11
CA GLY A 890 7.13 -19.51 58.65
C GLY A 890 8.03 -20.38 59.51
N SER A 891 8.74 -21.32 58.91
CA SER A 891 9.58 -22.26 59.68
C SER A 891 10.67 -21.56 60.50
N GLN A 892 11.32 -20.51 59.98
CA GLN A 892 12.22 -19.67 60.79
C GLN A 892 11.45 -18.79 61.76
N SER A 893 10.61 -17.90 61.26
CA SER A 893 9.85 -16.92 62.04
C SER A 893 8.51 -16.68 61.35
N SER A 894 7.50 -16.30 62.12
CA SER A 894 6.17 -15.97 61.58
C SER A 894 5.99 -14.46 61.47
N GLY A 895 5.15 -14.02 60.53
CA GLY A 895 4.79 -12.61 60.39
C GLY A 895 3.66 -12.20 61.33
N ASN A 896 3.49 -10.89 61.52
CA ASN A 896 2.45 -10.34 62.39
C ASN A 896 1.09 -10.34 61.69
N VAL A 897 0.02 -10.47 62.48
CA VAL A 897 -1.35 -10.27 62.03
C VAL A 897 -1.90 -9.03 62.71
N ASN A 898 -2.30 -8.01 61.93
CA ASN A 898 -2.84 -6.77 62.46
C ASN A 898 -4.18 -6.43 61.81
N ILE A 899 -5.26 -6.47 62.58
CA ILE A 899 -6.63 -6.24 62.11
C ILE A 899 -7.21 -5.04 62.85
N ILE A 900 -7.55 -3.98 62.12
CA ILE A 900 -8.02 -2.71 62.68
C ILE A 900 -9.34 -2.30 62.01
N SER A 901 -10.43 -2.26 62.79
CA SER A 901 -11.71 -1.69 62.37
C SER A 901 -12.01 -0.40 63.15
N ASN A 902 -11.95 0.76 62.48
CA ASN A 902 -12.01 2.04 63.17
C ASN A 902 -13.40 2.39 63.72
N ASN A 903 -14.47 1.96 63.06
CA ASN A 903 -15.87 2.24 63.43
C ASN A 903 -16.79 1.01 63.31
N GLY A 904 -16.26 -0.18 63.02
CA GLY A 904 -17.02 -1.40 62.84
C GLY A 904 -16.62 -2.53 63.79
N ALA A 905 -17.20 -3.70 63.56
CA ALA A 905 -16.87 -4.95 64.23
C ALA A 905 -15.77 -5.72 63.49
N ILE A 906 -15.09 -6.62 64.20
CA ILE A 906 -14.22 -7.63 63.61
C ILE A 906 -14.86 -9.00 63.81
N ASN A 907 -15.04 -9.76 62.73
CA ASN A 907 -15.46 -11.15 62.73
C ASN A 907 -14.41 -11.99 61.98
N THR A 908 -13.71 -12.87 62.69
CA THR A 908 -12.66 -13.71 62.11
C THR A 908 -12.97 -15.20 62.31
N GLY A 909 -12.55 -16.04 61.37
CA GLY A 909 -12.36 -17.46 61.61
C GLY A 909 -11.11 -17.70 62.47
N VAL A 910 -10.20 -18.54 61.98
CA VAL A 910 -8.97 -18.90 62.69
C VAL A 910 -7.83 -17.95 62.31
N ILE A 911 -7.02 -17.53 63.28
CA ILE A 911 -5.82 -16.72 63.06
C ILE A 911 -4.62 -17.44 63.64
N PHE A 912 -3.74 -17.95 62.77
CA PHE A 912 -2.50 -18.61 63.19
C PHE A 912 -1.27 -17.85 62.73
N SER A 913 -0.47 -17.45 63.70
CA SER A 913 0.91 -17.04 63.54
C SER A 913 1.79 -18.17 64.09
N PHE A 914 2.38 -18.95 63.18
CA PHE A 914 3.11 -20.17 63.52
C PHE A 914 4.55 -20.12 63.06
N SER A 915 5.49 -20.37 63.97
CA SER A 915 6.92 -20.53 63.68
C SER A 915 7.52 -21.78 64.28
N GLN A 916 8.07 -22.64 63.41
CA GLN A 916 8.62 -23.94 63.81
C GLN A 916 9.91 -23.84 64.64
N LEU A 917 10.77 -22.85 64.38
CA LEU A 917 12.12 -22.78 64.95
C LEU A 917 12.36 -21.59 65.87
N ASN A 918 11.93 -20.38 65.49
CA ASN A 918 12.17 -19.16 66.27
C ASN A 918 10.86 -18.57 66.80
N ASN A 919 10.48 -17.37 66.35
CA ASN A 919 9.48 -16.54 67.02
C ASN A 919 8.17 -16.52 66.24
N ALA A 920 7.05 -16.62 66.96
CA ALA A 920 5.75 -16.24 66.42
C ALA A 920 5.67 -14.72 66.27
N GLY A 921 4.87 -14.28 65.30
CA GLY A 921 4.47 -12.89 65.14
C GLY A 921 3.35 -12.51 66.11
N ASP A 922 3.22 -11.22 66.35
CA ASP A 922 2.17 -10.66 67.19
C ASP A 922 0.83 -10.68 66.44
N VAL A 923 -0.25 -10.93 67.19
CA VAL A 923 -1.62 -10.90 66.67
C VAL A 923 -2.38 -9.78 67.37
N THR A 924 -2.77 -8.75 66.61
CA THR A 924 -3.49 -7.58 67.12
C THR A 924 -4.85 -7.47 66.45
N LEU A 925 -5.91 -7.39 67.26
CA LEU A 925 -7.29 -7.12 66.83
C LEU A 925 -7.79 -5.88 67.57
N ASN A 926 -8.11 -4.82 66.83
CA ASN A 926 -8.57 -3.57 67.41
C ASN A 926 -9.84 -3.10 66.68
N ALA A 927 -10.96 -3.02 67.40
CA ALA A 927 -12.25 -2.64 66.84
C ALA A 927 -12.93 -1.58 67.69
N ALA A 928 -13.65 -0.63 67.07
CA ALA A 928 -14.62 0.18 67.80
C ALA A 928 -15.86 -0.63 68.23
N GLY A 929 -16.25 -1.61 67.43
CA GLY A 929 -17.38 -2.49 67.67
C GLY A 929 -17.01 -3.81 68.33
N ASN A 930 -17.89 -4.80 68.20
CA ASN A 930 -17.66 -6.13 68.75
C ASN A 930 -16.49 -6.83 68.05
N ILE A 931 -15.76 -7.65 68.80
CA ILE A 931 -14.78 -8.58 68.22
C ILE A 931 -15.30 -10.01 68.46
N SER A 932 -15.54 -10.73 67.38
CA SER A 932 -15.86 -12.15 67.36
C SER A 932 -14.77 -12.91 66.62
N THR A 933 -14.27 -13.99 67.19
CA THR A 933 -13.21 -14.82 66.58
C THR A 933 -13.45 -16.29 66.85
N SER A 934 -12.91 -17.17 66.00
CA SER A 934 -12.69 -18.57 66.35
C SER A 934 -11.36 -18.70 67.11
N HIS A 935 -10.44 -19.59 66.71
CA HIS A 935 -9.17 -19.78 67.39
C HIS A 935 -8.13 -18.72 67.02
N ILE A 936 -7.31 -18.32 68.00
CA ILE A 936 -6.10 -17.52 67.78
C ILE A 936 -4.91 -18.26 68.37
N SER A 937 -3.86 -18.48 67.57
CA SER A 937 -2.62 -19.11 68.03
C SER A 937 -1.41 -18.33 67.54
N ALA A 938 -0.59 -17.85 68.48
CA ALA A 938 0.72 -17.26 68.24
C ALA A 938 1.79 -18.23 68.79
N TRP A 939 2.14 -19.22 67.98
CA TRP A 939 2.99 -20.35 68.34
C TRP A 939 4.39 -20.14 67.80
N GLY A 940 5.40 -20.00 68.65
CA GLY A 940 6.79 -19.91 68.23
C GLY A 940 7.68 -20.78 69.10
N ASN A 941 8.57 -21.56 68.50
CA ASN A 941 9.39 -22.49 69.28
C ASN A 941 10.30 -21.79 70.32
N GLN A 942 10.92 -20.65 69.98
CA GLN A 942 11.70 -19.83 70.92
C GLN A 942 10.84 -18.81 71.67
N GLN A 943 10.01 -18.03 70.96
CA GLN A 943 9.15 -17.03 71.58
C GLN A 943 7.73 -17.06 70.99
N GLY A 944 6.72 -17.12 71.86
CA GLY A 944 5.32 -16.93 71.46
C GLY A 944 5.05 -15.45 71.20
N GLY A 945 4.20 -15.15 70.21
CA GLY A 945 3.81 -13.77 69.89
C GLY A 945 2.84 -13.20 70.93
N ASN A 946 2.81 -11.87 71.06
CA ASN A 946 1.81 -11.18 71.86
C ASN A 946 0.46 -11.24 71.15
N ILE A 947 -0.61 -11.42 71.92
CA ILE A 947 -1.98 -11.37 71.43
C ILE A 947 -2.67 -10.20 72.10
N ILE A 948 -3.06 -9.21 71.32
CA ILE A 948 -3.69 -7.98 71.78
C ILE A 948 -5.07 -7.88 71.16
N ILE A 949 -6.10 -7.83 72.00
CA ILE A 949 -7.50 -7.70 71.58
C ILE A 949 -8.06 -6.47 72.30
N ASP A 950 -8.54 -5.49 71.54
CA ASP A 950 -9.15 -4.27 72.06
C ASP A 950 -10.51 -4.05 71.40
N ALA A 951 -11.59 -4.40 72.11
CA ALA A 951 -12.97 -4.17 71.67
C ALA A 951 -13.52 -2.89 72.33
N GLY A 952 -13.72 -1.86 71.52
CA GLY A 952 -14.11 -0.51 71.92
C GLY A 952 -13.00 0.54 71.82
N ASN A 953 -11.83 0.23 71.22
CA ASN A 953 -10.67 1.14 71.08
C ASN A 953 -10.23 1.80 72.40
N ILE A 954 -10.18 1.04 73.50
CA ILE A 954 -10.04 1.56 74.87
C ILE A 954 -8.57 1.79 75.25
N ALA A 955 -7.65 0.98 74.72
CA ALA A 955 -6.24 1.05 75.08
C ALA A 955 -5.62 2.42 74.74
N GLY A 956 -6.09 3.07 73.67
CA GLY A 956 -5.70 4.45 73.31
C GLY A 956 -6.24 5.52 74.26
N GLN A 957 -7.35 5.25 74.98
CA GLN A 957 -7.98 6.18 75.92
C GLN A 957 -7.37 6.09 77.33
N LEU A 958 -6.78 4.95 77.70
CA LEU A 958 -6.13 4.70 79.00
C LEU A 958 -4.76 5.39 79.18
N ASN A 959 -4.12 5.83 78.08
CA ASN A 959 -2.80 6.47 78.07
C ASN A 959 -2.83 8.00 78.30
N ASN A 960 -4.01 8.61 78.51
CA ASN A 960 -4.10 10.02 78.90
C ASN A 960 -4.06 10.14 80.44
N ASP A 961 -3.08 10.88 80.96
CA ASP A 961 -2.70 11.09 82.38
C ASP A 961 -3.78 11.68 83.32
N ASN A 962 -5.08 11.55 83.04
CA ASN A 962 -6.15 12.12 83.86
C ASN A 962 -7.22 11.07 84.24
N PRO A 963 -7.08 10.37 85.39
CA PRO A 963 -7.92 9.24 85.78
C PRO A 963 -9.32 9.64 86.32
N CYS A 964 -9.84 10.82 86.00
CA CYS A 964 -11.05 11.36 86.62
C CYS A 964 -11.91 12.21 85.65
N GLU A 965 -12.18 11.73 84.45
CA GLU A 965 -13.44 12.02 83.75
C GLU A 965 -13.91 10.76 83.03
N CYS A 966 -14.56 9.85 83.76
CA CYS A 966 -15.50 8.91 83.13
C CYS A 966 -16.65 9.74 82.56
N VAL A 967 -16.48 10.29 81.35
CA VAL A 967 -17.57 10.89 80.60
C VAL A 967 -18.49 9.74 80.16
N ASN A 968 -19.44 9.42 81.02
CA ASN A 968 -20.76 8.88 80.71
C ASN A 968 -20.83 7.91 79.51
N LEU A 969 -20.17 6.76 79.61
CA LEU A 969 -20.28 5.62 78.67
C LEU A 969 -21.57 4.78 78.88
N LEU A 970 -22.48 5.21 79.77
CA LEU A 970 -23.79 4.56 79.98
C LEU A 970 -24.87 5.19 79.08
N GLY A 971 -24.58 5.30 77.79
CA GLY A 971 -25.58 5.54 76.75
C GLY A 971 -26.28 4.24 76.35
N THR A 972 -27.49 4.33 75.80
CA THR A 972 -28.38 3.20 75.45
C THR A 972 -27.92 2.31 74.28
N GLU A 973 -26.67 2.43 73.85
CA GLU A 973 -26.08 1.59 72.79
C GLU A 973 -25.38 0.37 73.42
N PRO A 974 -25.40 -0.81 72.77
CA PRO A 974 -24.70 -1.99 73.28
C PRO A 974 -23.20 -1.69 73.40
N THR A 975 -22.64 -1.86 74.59
CA THR A 975 -21.20 -1.73 74.86
C THR A 975 -20.43 -2.79 74.06
N PRO A 976 -19.42 -2.41 73.26
CA PRO A 976 -18.61 -3.34 72.48
C PRO A 976 -18.09 -4.53 73.30
N SER A 977 -18.40 -5.74 72.83
CA SER A 977 -18.10 -7.02 73.48
C SER A 977 -17.03 -7.80 72.73
N PHE A 978 -16.32 -8.65 73.47
CA PHE A 978 -15.46 -9.67 72.90
C PHE A 978 -16.08 -11.06 73.09
N ASN A 979 -16.17 -11.84 72.02
CA ASN A 979 -16.70 -13.20 72.07
C ASN A 979 -15.83 -14.18 71.28
N ILE A 980 -15.30 -15.20 71.98
CA ILE A 980 -14.56 -16.30 71.34
C ILE A 980 -15.38 -17.59 71.22
N GLY A 981 -16.60 -17.62 71.76
CA GLY A 981 -17.42 -18.84 71.78
C GLY A 981 -16.70 -20.00 72.50
N SER A 982 -16.68 -21.19 71.86
CA SER A 982 -15.99 -22.38 72.38
C SER A 982 -14.51 -22.47 71.99
N ALA A 983 -14.00 -21.52 71.21
CA ALA A 983 -12.65 -21.55 70.68
C ALA A 983 -11.61 -21.10 71.72
N THR A 984 -10.33 -21.06 71.34
CA THR A 984 -9.21 -20.82 72.25
C THR A 984 -8.25 -19.76 71.73
N ILE A 985 -7.73 -18.92 72.64
CA ILE A 985 -6.60 -18.00 72.40
C ILE A 985 -5.35 -18.59 73.04
N GLN A 986 -4.24 -18.57 72.30
CA GLN A 986 -2.98 -19.07 72.80
C GLN A 986 -1.75 -18.32 72.28
N SER A 987 -0.94 -17.81 73.20
CA SER A 987 0.47 -17.54 72.95
C SER A 987 1.30 -18.69 73.52
N PHE A 988 2.19 -19.27 72.70
CA PHE A 988 2.92 -20.47 73.11
C PHE A 988 4.37 -20.49 72.67
N SER A 989 5.21 -21.03 73.56
CA SER A 989 6.58 -21.38 73.24
C SER A 989 6.99 -22.76 73.77
N GLN A 990 7.56 -23.57 72.89
CA GLN A 990 7.95 -24.95 73.21
C GLN A 990 9.25 -25.04 74.02
N VAL A 991 10.20 -24.13 73.80
CA VAL A 991 11.50 -24.14 74.49
C VAL A 991 11.88 -22.83 75.17
N GLY A 992 11.13 -21.74 74.95
CA GLY A 992 11.39 -20.43 75.54
C GLY A 992 10.15 -19.77 76.15
N HIS A 993 10.02 -18.45 75.96
CA HIS A 993 9.03 -17.60 76.65
C HIS A 993 7.76 -17.44 75.81
N ALA A 994 6.59 -17.51 76.42
CA ALA A 994 5.36 -17.10 75.73
C ALA A 994 5.18 -15.58 75.76
N GLY A 995 4.46 -15.06 74.77
CA GLY A 995 4.07 -13.65 74.70
C GLY A 995 2.87 -13.34 75.58
N ASN A 996 2.59 -12.06 75.77
CA ASN A 996 1.49 -11.61 76.61
C ASN A 996 0.16 -11.74 75.86
N VAL A 997 -0.90 -12.08 76.60
CA VAL A 997 -2.27 -12.04 76.07
C VAL A 997 -3.02 -10.93 76.79
N THR A 998 -3.36 -9.87 76.06
CA THR A 998 -4.08 -8.72 76.59
C THR A 998 -5.43 -8.59 75.91
N ILE A 999 -6.51 -8.65 76.68
CA ILE A 999 -7.88 -8.45 76.20
C ILE A 999 -8.46 -7.25 76.92
N THR A 1000 -8.82 -6.22 76.17
CA THR A 1000 -9.47 -5.00 76.67
C THR A 1000 -10.84 -4.87 76.02
N THR A 1001 -11.87 -4.61 76.82
CA THR A 1001 -13.27 -4.59 76.39
C THR A 1001 -14.07 -3.53 77.14
N SER A 1002 -15.07 -2.95 76.49
CA SER A 1002 -15.95 -1.94 77.11
C SER A 1002 -17.26 -2.56 77.61
N GLY A 1003 -17.66 -3.70 77.05
CA GLY A 1003 -18.79 -4.51 77.46
C GLY A 1003 -18.39 -5.93 77.84
N ASP A 1004 -19.28 -6.88 77.54
CA ASP A 1004 -19.11 -8.29 77.94
C ASP A 1004 -17.87 -8.94 77.29
N THR A 1005 -17.12 -9.68 78.09
CA THR A 1005 -16.03 -10.54 77.65
C THR A 1005 -16.46 -12.00 77.78
N ASN A 1006 -16.97 -12.59 76.69
CA ASN A 1006 -17.41 -13.98 76.68
C ASN A 1006 -16.25 -14.90 76.26
N LEU A 1007 -15.77 -15.70 77.22
CA LEU A 1007 -14.63 -16.61 77.09
C LEU A 1007 -15.05 -18.10 77.15
N GLY A 1008 -16.29 -18.41 76.77
CA GLY A 1008 -17.04 -19.64 77.07
C GLY A 1008 -16.49 -20.99 76.56
N GLY A 1009 -15.38 -21.48 77.12
CA GLY A 1009 -14.86 -22.84 76.91
C GLY A 1009 -15.15 -23.79 78.07
N ASP A 1010 -16.21 -24.60 77.98
CA ASP A 1010 -16.57 -25.58 79.03
C ASP A 1010 -16.07 -27.02 78.75
N GLU A 1011 -15.53 -27.33 77.56
CA GLU A 1011 -15.05 -28.68 77.22
C GLU A 1011 -13.51 -28.85 77.24
N ASN A 1012 -12.74 -27.75 77.24
CA ASN A 1012 -11.28 -27.74 77.37
C ASN A 1012 -10.85 -26.72 78.44
N ARG A 1013 -10.16 -27.16 79.50
CA ARG A 1013 -9.93 -26.42 80.76
C ARG A 1013 -9.14 -25.09 80.69
N HIS A 1014 -8.88 -24.51 79.52
CA HIS A 1014 -8.03 -23.33 79.36
C HIS A 1014 -8.37 -22.58 78.05
N ALA A 1015 -9.40 -21.71 78.08
CA ALA A 1015 -9.84 -20.90 76.93
C ALA A 1015 -8.81 -19.86 76.48
N ILE A 1016 -7.99 -19.36 77.41
CA ILE A 1016 -6.87 -18.47 77.14
C ILE A 1016 -5.60 -19.06 77.75
N ARG A 1017 -4.51 -19.13 76.97
CA ARG A 1017 -3.21 -19.63 77.40
C ARG A 1017 -2.10 -18.66 77.00
N SER A 1018 -1.19 -18.41 77.93
CA SER A 1018 0.16 -17.93 77.63
C SER A 1018 1.14 -18.90 78.30
N ALA A 1019 1.74 -19.78 77.51
CA ALA A 1019 2.49 -20.92 78.03
C ALA A 1019 3.82 -21.08 77.31
N GLY A 1020 4.91 -20.73 78.00
CA GLY A 1020 6.28 -21.01 77.57
C GLY A 1020 6.93 -22.05 78.46
N TYR A 1021 7.90 -22.79 77.91
CA TYR A 1021 8.67 -23.77 78.66
C TYR A 1021 9.57 -23.14 79.73
N THR A 1022 10.15 -21.97 79.45
CA THR A 1022 10.97 -21.22 80.42
C THR A 1022 10.12 -20.30 81.27
N GLU A 1023 9.16 -19.60 80.66
CA GLU A 1023 8.27 -18.64 81.33
C GLU A 1023 6.97 -18.45 80.53
N GLY A 1024 5.84 -18.37 81.22
CA GLY A 1024 4.59 -17.90 80.61
C GLY A 1024 4.57 -16.36 80.53
N GLY A 1025 3.83 -15.82 79.59
CA GLY A 1025 3.54 -14.39 79.52
C GLY A 1025 2.35 -14.00 80.40
N ASP A 1026 2.15 -12.70 80.55
CA ASP A 1026 1.04 -12.16 81.33
C ASP A 1026 -0.27 -12.33 80.55
N ILE A 1027 -1.30 -12.84 81.25
CA ILE A 1027 -2.68 -12.81 80.77
C ILE A 1027 -3.40 -11.67 81.49
N SER A 1028 -3.70 -10.61 80.76
CA SER A 1028 -4.37 -9.43 81.29
C SER A 1028 -5.73 -9.26 80.62
N ILE A 1029 -6.79 -9.28 81.41
CA ILE A 1029 -8.17 -9.10 80.91
C ILE A 1029 -8.77 -7.91 81.64
N PHE A 1030 -9.05 -6.86 80.87
CA PHE A 1030 -9.66 -5.63 81.34
C PHE A 1030 -11.04 -5.48 80.71
N SER A 1031 -12.07 -5.40 81.55
CA SER A 1031 -13.43 -5.07 81.12
C SER A 1031 -13.93 -3.87 81.93
N LEU A 1032 -14.53 -2.90 81.24
CA LEU A 1032 -15.18 -1.74 81.86
C LEU A 1032 -16.65 -2.01 82.22
N GLY A 1033 -17.21 -3.13 81.75
CA GLY A 1033 -18.62 -3.54 81.89
C GLY A 1033 -18.94 -4.31 83.16
#